data_AF-E2NH77-F1
#
_entry.id   AF-E2NH77-F1
#
_cell.length_a   1.000
_cell.length_b   1.000
_cell.length_c   1.000
_cell.angle_alpha   90.00
_cell.angle_beta   90.00
_cell.angle_gamma   90.00
#
_symmetry.space_group_name_H-M   'P 1'
#
loop_
_entity.id
_entity.type
_entity.pdbx_description
1 polymer ?
#
loop_
_entity_poly.entity_id
_entity_poly.type
_entity_poly.pdbx_seq_one_letter_code
_entity_poly.pdbx_strand_id
1 'polypeptide(L)'
;MKQIFIFRKTYAAVILIGYLIAFSSAMAQQMPRRNALRETNNEFFKTEEARRIGNQVLAFQRCTGGWPKNIDMTQKMSNEELAQVLKEKSRRNDSTIDNGATTMQMIYLARLYRQTNDVRYRDAFRLAVEYLLNGQYENGGWPQFWPEMRGYQVHITFNDDAIVNTLEILHDIMTAEFPYDGDLTDKAIRQRLSKAFDKGIECILATQIVTDGQLTVWCQQHDRETLKPASARAYELPSYCSAESAAIVHLLMTLPKPDARIKRAVHGAMKWFDTYKLTGLRCERSAGEHGVRDTRLVEDPQAGPIWARYYDLKYCEPYVCDRDGLPRRRLEEIGVERRNGYSWYNSRPAELFEQYDIWAAKYDPKHKVNVSLNSQGANERGIIEMYRRPVMDRTAFDVVVKPGQSIQDAIEKAPETPTNPFKILILKGNYNQKVIIDRPNIVLVGESRDSTVIVLAETAKTRTVTQYHGKPVGNGVIVLQEGADDCVISGLTVYNNYGTTVENTTTHQMSIFGRATRTIVINCNVWADGNDALSLWAPAGNGMYYHADLYLRCPGVDFLCPRGWCYATRCRFYGDGRALIWHDGRGDKSKKLVITNSSFDAQSPTILGRWHHDSQFFIINCQMSEQILDCNIGYAYSDKVLDPCPWGQRVYYYGCRRQGGHSGWLDNNLQQAESAPAFYGITAQWTFGGKWDPERRIRDLWNVLAY
;
A
#
# COMPACT_ATOMS: atom_id res chain seq x y z
N MET A 1 -20.00 9.34 -77.59
CA MET A 1 -19.54 10.65 -78.13
C MET A 1 -19.43 11.65 -76.97
N LYS A 2 -18.84 12.84 -77.25
CA LYS A 2 -18.74 14.08 -76.43
C LYS A 2 -20.05 14.43 -75.67
N GLN A 3 -20.10 15.26 -74.64
CA GLN A 3 -19.19 16.29 -74.07
C GLN A 3 -19.08 16.10 -72.52
N ILE A 4 -18.19 16.67 -71.67
CA ILE A 4 -17.17 17.76 -71.69
C ILE A 4 -17.72 19.20 -71.43
N PHE A 5 -17.06 19.97 -70.53
CA PHE A 5 -17.37 21.32 -70.00
C PHE A 5 -18.62 21.41 -69.09
N ILE A 6 -18.59 21.73 -67.78
CA ILE A 6 -17.81 22.70 -66.94
C ILE A 6 -18.28 24.16 -67.12
N PHE A 7 -19.02 24.72 -66.15
CA PHE A 7 -18.51 25.76 -65.23
C PHE A 7 -19.40 26.02 -63.99
N ARG A 8 -18.85 26.80 -63.05
CA ARG A 8 -19.20 26.96 -61.62
C ARG A 8 -20.63 27.48 -61.33
N LYS A 9 -21.19 27.02 -60.21
CA LYS A 9 -22.27 27.70 -59.46
C LYS A 9 -21.73 28.97 -58.78
N THR A 10 -22.60 29.96 -58.62
CA THR A 10 -22.58 30.94 -57.52
C THR A 10 -23.84 30.73 -56.68
N TYR A 11 -23.83 31.12 -55.41
CA TYR A 11 -24.92 31.00 -54.43
C TYR A 11 -25.27 29.55 -54.04
N ALA A 12 -24.88 29.20 -52.82
CA ALA A 12 -25.37 28.03 -52.10
C ALA A 12 -26.00 28.51 -50.79
N ALA A 13 -27.32 28.53 -50.73
CA ALA A 13 -28.11 28.87 -49.55
C ALA A 13 -29.37 28.00 -49.52
N VAL A 14 -29.90 27.79 -48.31
CA VAL A 14 -31.09 26.97 -47.99
C VAL A 14 -30.87 25.45 -48.09
N ILE A 15 -31.55 24.71 -47.19
CA ILE A 15 -31.57 23.25 -47.00
C ILE A 15 -30.24 22.59 -46.55
N LEU A 16 -29.93 22.74 -45.26
CA LEU A 16 -29.31 21.65 -44.47
C LEU A 16 -29.83 21.63 -43.02
N ILE A 17 -31.16 21.66 -42.85
CA ILE A 17 -31.81 21.39 -41.56
C ILE A 17 -32.07 19.89 -41.50
N GLY A 18 -31.51 19.22 -40.49
CA GLY A 18 -31.80 17.81 -40.18
C GLY A 18 -30.82 16.78 -40.74
N TYR A 19 -29.55 16.82 -40.34
CA TYR A 19 -28.69 15.62 -40.17
C TYR A 19 -27.46 15.85 -39.27
N LEU A 20 -27.59 16.70 -38.24
CA LEU A 20 -26.50 17.07 -37.30
C LEU A 20 -26.84 16.87 -35.82
N ILE A 21 -27.73 15.92 -35.52
CA ILE A 21 -28.07 15.49 -34.15
C ILE A 21 -27.88 13.97 -34.06
N ALA A 22 -26.64 13.50 -33.84
CA ALA A 22 -26.31 12.15 -33.30
C ALA A 22 -24.79 11.80 -33.24
N PHE A 23 -23.83 12.74 -33.10
CA PHE A 23 -22.41 12.39 -32.87
C PHE A 23 -21.66 13.42 -32.01
N SER A 24 -22.07 13.59 -30.75
CA SER A 24 -21.39 14.47 -29.77
C SER A 24 -21.61 14.04 -28.31
N SER A 25 -21.77 12.73 -28.07
CA SER A 25 -22.11 12.15 -26.76
C SER A 25 -21.11 11.08 -26.27
N ALA A 26 -19.84 11.23 -26.64
CA ALA A 26 -18.71 10.50 -26.05
C ALA A 26 -17.55 11.48 -25.77
N MET A 27 -16.74 11.21 -24.75
CA MET A 27 -15.62 12.06 -24.30
C MET A 27 -15.98 13.47 -23.81
N ALA A 28 -17.11 13.61 -23.11
CA ALA A 28 -17.11 14.51 -21.96
C ALA A 28 -16.20 13.89 -20.88
N GLN A 29 -14.97 14.40 -20.72
CA GLN A 29 -14.21 14.14 -19.49
C GLN A 29 -15.08 14.66 -18.32
N GLN A 30 -15.40 13.78 -17.36
CA GLN A 30 -16.02 14.24 -16.11
C GLN A 30 -15.00 15.10 -15.38
N MET A 31 -15.15 16.42 -15.49
CA MET A 31 -14.52 17.36 -14.55
C MET A 31 -14.88 16.90 -13.13
N PRO A 32 -13.92 16.90 -12.18
CA PRO A 32 -14.19 16.48 -10.81
C PRO A 32 -15.41 17.23 -10.27
N ARG A 33 -16.43 16.51 -9.78
CA ARG A 33 -17.58 17.14 -9.13
C ARG A 33 -17.05 18.04 -8.01
N ARG A 34 -17.22 19.35 -8.16
CA ARG A 34 -16.81 20.33 -7.14
C ARG A 34 -17.58 20.02 -5.86
N ASN A 35 -16.87 19.55 -4.83
CA ASN A 35 -17.47 19.18 -3.55
C ASN A 35 -18.17 20.41 -2.95
N ALA A 36 -19.49 20.38 -2.85
CA ALA A 36 -20.29 21.51 -2.38
C ALA A 36 -19.99 21.90 -0.92
N LEU A 37 -19.38 21.00 -0.12
CA LEU A 37 -18.89 21.34 1.23
C LEU A 37 -17.71 22.33 1.19
N ARG A 38 -17.06 22.52 0.03
CA ARG A 38 -16.00 23.52 -0.23
C ARG A 38 -16.51 24.71 -1.05
N GLU A 39 -17.82 24.97 -1.08
CA GLU A 39 -18.37 26.20 -1.66
C GLU A 39 -18.11 27.41 -0.76
N THR A 40 -17.82 28.55 -1.36
CA THR A 40 -17.55 29.84 -0.72
C THR A 40 -18.50 30.94 -1.19
N ASN A 41 -19.19 30.76 -2.32
CA ASN A 41 -20.17 31.70 -2.87
C ASN A 41 -21.41 31.83 -1.95
N ASN A 42 -21.63 33.02 -1.40
CA ASN A 42 -22.72 33.32 -0.48
C ASN A 42 -24.12 33.07 -1.07
N GLU A 43 -24.32 33.19 -2.40
CA GLU A 43 -25.63 32.95 -3.03
C GLU A 43 -26.02 31.47 -2.99
N PHE A 44 -25.06 30.55 -3.06
CA PHE A 44 -25.34 29.12 -2.92
C PHE A 44 -25.91 28.79 -1.54
N PHE A 45 -25.37 29.42 -0.47
CA PHE A 45 -25.81 29.21 0.90
C PHE A 45 -27.22 29.75 1.22
N LYS A 46 -27.86 30.46 0.28
CA LYS A 46 -29.27 30.85 0.34
C LYS A 46 -30.22 29.81 -0.28
N THR A 47 -29.69 28.78 -0.95
CA THR A 47 -30.51 27.78 -1.65
C THR A 47 -31.03 26.68 -0.72
N GLU A 48 -32.18 26.11 -1.04
CA GLU A 48 -32.69 24.92 -0.35
C GLU A 48 -31.82 23.67 -0.57
N GLU A 49 -30.99 23.63 -1.62
CA GLU A 49 -29.98 22.60 -1.79
C GLU A 49 -28.87 22.71 -0.73
N ALA A 50 -28.40 23.93 -0.44
CA ALA A 50 -27.47 24.14 0.67
C ALA A 50 -28.10 23.83 2.04
N ARG A 51 -29.39 24.18 2.25
CA ARG A 51 -30.13 23.78 3.46
C ARG A 51 -30.26 22.26 3.58
N ARG A 52 -30.55 21.55 2.47
CA ARG A 52 -30.61 20.08 2.42
C ARG A 52 -29.26 19.46 2.79
N ILE A 53 -28.16 19.91 2.16
CA ILE A 53 -26.81 19.42 2.45
C ILE A 53 -26.45 19.71 3.92
N GLY A 54 -26.74 20.91 4.43
CA GLY A 54 -26.55 21.26 5.84
C GLY A 54 -27.31 20.35 6.80
N ASN A 55 -28.57 20.01 6.49
CA ASN A 55 -29.34 19.04 7.27
C ASN A 55 -28.74 17.62 7.23
N GLN A 56 -28.12 17.20 6.12
CA GLN A 56 -27.38 15.92 6.07
C GLN A 56 -26.07 15.99 6.86
N VAL A 57 -25.32 17.09 6.78
CA VAL A 57 -24.12 17.32 7.61
C VAL A 57 -24.48 17.28 9.09
N LEU A 58 -25.59 17.89 9.51
CA LEU A 58 -26.13 17.76 10.87
C LEU A 58 -26.44 16.30 11.24
N ALA A 59 -26.99 15.49 10.33
CA ALA A 59 -27.27 14.08 10.60
C ALA A 59 -25.98 13.26 10.82
N PHE A 60 -24.90 13.53 10.07
CA PHE A 60 -23.63 12.81 10.21
C PHE A 60 -22.80 13.17 11.46
N GLN A 61 -23.00 14.36 12.08
CA GLN A 61 -22.24 14.75 13.27
C GLN A 61 -22.44 13.75 14.42
N ARG A 62 -21.37 13.33 15.09
CA ARG A 62 -21.42 12.38 16.21
C ARG A 62 -21.64 13.07 17.55
N CYS A 63 -21.97 12.30 18.59
CA CYS A 63 -22.07 12.77 19.98
C CYS A 63 -20.75 13.35 20.54
N THR A 64 -19.63 13.09 19.86
CA THR A 64 -18.31 13.68 20.13
C THR A 64 -18.22 15.16 19.73
N GLY A 65 -19.11 15.63 18.84
CA GLY A 65 -19.01 16.91 18.13
C GLY A 65 -18.28 16.85 16.79
N GLY A 66 -17.55 15.76 16.49
CA GLY A 66 -16.82 15.57 15.23
C GLY A 66 -17.62 14.81 14.15
N TRP A 67 -17.00 14.62 12.98
CA TRP A 67 -17.57 13.89 11.84
C TRP A 67 -16.71 12.70 11.36
N PRO A 68 -17.34 11.69 10.72
CA PRO A 68 -16.63 10.70 9.93
C PRO A 68 -16.09 11.27 8.60
N LYS A 69 -14.98 10.71 8.12
CA LYS A 69 -14.37 11.00 6.80
C LYS A 69 -14.89 10.12 5.67
N ASN A 70 -14.57 10.49 4.44
CA ASN A 70 -14.79 9.71 3.21
C ASN A 70 -16.26 9.37 2.89
N ILE A 71 -17.20 10.22 3.33
CA ILE A 71 -18.62 10.15 2.99
C ILE A 71 -18.98 11.36 2.13
N ASP A 72 -19.62 11.15 0.97
CA ASP A 72 -20.24 12.24 0.21
C ASP A 72 -21.55 12.66 0.90
N MET A 73 -21.43 13.58 1.87
CA MET A 73 -22.57 14.15 2.58
C MET A 73 -23.40 15.10 1.69
N THR A 74 -22.99 15.34 0.44
CA THR A 74 -23.75 16.13 -0.55
C THR A 74 -24.75 15.26 -1.30
N GLN A 75 -24.44 13.98 -1.56
CA GLN A 75 -25.37 13.04 -2.19
C GLN A 75 -26.68 12.95 -1.40
N LYS A 76 -27.83 13.08 -2.08
CA LYS A 76 -29.15 13.01 -1.44
C LYS A 76 -29.44 11.59 -0.94
N MET A 77 -29.71 11.45 0.35
CA MET A 77 -30.10 10.19 0.99
C MET A 77 -31.60 9.89 0.85
N SER A 78 -31.95 8.61 0.93
CA SER A 78 -33.31 8.13 1.21
C SER A 78 -33.68 8.30 2.69
N ASN A 79 -34.96 8.07 3.04
CA ASN A 79 -35.41 8.09 4.43
C ASN A 79 -34.78 6.95 5.24
N GLU A 80 -34.59 5.78 4.61
CA GLU A 80 -34.01 4.57 5.19
C GLU A 80 -32.52 4.77 5.43
N GLU A 81 -31.79 5.34 4.47
CA GLU A 81 -30.37 5.71 4.61
C GLU A 81 -30.18 6.71 5.75
N LEU A 82 -30.97 7.78 5.77
CA LEU A 82 -30.97 8.76 6.86
C LEU A 82 -31.28 8.11 8.22
N ALA A 83 -32.23 7.18 8.27
CA ALA A 83 -32.57 6.43 9.49
C ALA A 83 -31.45 5.49 9.97
N GLN A 84 -30.57 5.00 9.08
CA GLN A 84 -29.35 4.31 9.52
C GLN A 84 -28.30 5.31 10.04
N VAL A 85 -28.07 6.42 9.33
CA VAL A 85 -27.11 7.46 9.75
C VAL A 85 -27.44 8.04 11.13
N LEU A 86 -28.73 8.19 11.46
CA LEU A 86 -29.18 8.67 12.76
C LEU A 86 -28.97 7.65 13.91
N LYS A 87 -28.88 6.34 13.65
CA LYS A 87 -28.52 5.34 14.68
C LYS A 87 -27.06 5.43 15.10
N GLU A 88 -26.18 5.83 14.17
CA GLU A 88 -24.75 6.04 14.42
C GLU A 88 -24.46 7.30 15.26
N LYS A 89 -25.48 8.05 15.71
CA LYS A 89 -25.31 9.31 16.47
C LYS A 89 -24.48 9.17 17.75
N SER A 90 -24.58 8.04 18.44
CA SER A 90 -23.86 7.76 19.69
C SER A 90 -22.42 7.26 19.50
N ARG A 91 -21.95 7.11 18.25
CA ARG A 91 -20.65 6.52 17.91
C ARG A 91 -19.48 7.47 18.23
N ARG A 92 -18.38 6.90 18.74
CA ARG A 92 -17.21 7.63 19.26
C ARG A 92 -15.86 7.20 18.66
N ASN A 93 -15.86 6.23 17.74
CA ASN A 93 -14.64 5.60 17.18
C ASN A 93 -14.38 5.88 15.68
N ASP A 94 -15.15 6.81 15.09
CA ASP A 94 -15.08 7.22 13.69
C ASP A 94 -14.95 8.74 13.47
N SER A 95 -15.02 9.55 14.53
CA SER A 95 -14.83 11.02 14.45
C SER A 95 -13.34 11.36 14.27
N THR A 96 -13.04 12.24 13.30
CA THR A 96 -11.68 12.46 12.81
C THR A 96 -11.46 13.86 12.22
N ILE A 97 -10.20 14.29 12.15
CA ILE A 97 -9.71 15.48 11.43
C ILE A 97 -9.04 15.14 10.08
N ASP A 98 -8.95 13.86 9.74
CA ASP A 98 -8.24 13.35 8.56
C ASP A 98 -9.05 13.51 7.26
N ASN A 99 -8.37 13.69 6.13
CA ASN A 99 -8.98 14.05 4.84
C ASN A 99 -9.88 15.32 4.89
N GLY A 100 -9.58 16.24 5.82
CA GLY A 100 -10.36 17.46 6.05
C GLY A 100 -11.74 17.21 6.67
N ALA A 101 -11.97 16.05 7.29
CA ALA A 101 -13.18 15.81 8.09
C ALA A 101 -13.22 16.72 9.31
N THR A 102 -14.43 16.98 9.81
CA THR A 102 -14.74 17.97 10.86
C THR A 102 -14.49 19.41 10.43
N THR A 103 -13.27 19.80 10.01
CA THR A 103 -12.94 21.18 9.61
C THR A 103 -13.75 21.65 8.40
N MET A 104 -13.88 20.82 7.35
CA MET A 104 -14.70 21.14 6.17
C MET A 104 -16.19 21.27 6.52
N GLN A 105 -16.71 20.43 7.42
CA GLN A 105 -18.10 20.53 7.90
C GLN A 105 -18.31 21.79 8.75
N MET A 106 -17.33 22.19 9.57
CA MET A 106 -17.38 23.45 10.34
C MET A 106 -17.45 24.68 9.43
N ILE A 107 -16.57 24.78 8.43
CA ILE A 107 -16.57 25.89 7.44
C ILE A 107 -17.95 25.98 6.77
N TYR A 108 -18.49 24.83 6.33
CA TYR A 108 -19.77 24.76 5.66
C TYR A 108 -20.95 25.20 6.53
N LEU A 109 -21.03 24.69 7.77
CA LEU A 109 -22.10 25.03 8.72
C LEU A 109 -22.01 26.50 9.17
N ALA A 110 -20.81 27.06 9.31
CA ALA A 110 -20.63 28.47 9.61
C ALA A 110 -21.15 29.36 8.47
N ARG A 111 -20.76 29.10 7.20
CA ARG A 111 -21.27 29.84 6.03
C ARG A 111 -22.78 29.73 5.88
N LEU A 112 -23.34 28.53 6.07
CA LEU A 112 -24.79 28.30 6.03
C LEU A 112 -25.51 29.02 7.16
N TYR A 113 -24.94 29.07 8.38
CA TYR A 113 -25.50 29.82 9.49
C TYR A 113 -25.59 31.32 9.17
N ARG A 114 -24.53 31.94 8.65
CA ARG A 114 -24.53 33.39 8.31
C ARG A 114 -25.58 33.78 7.26
N GLN A 115 -26.10 32.86 6.44
CA GLN A 115 -27.21 33.11 5.50
C GLN A 115 -28.59 32.70 6.01
N THR A 116 -28.70 31.81 7.01
CA THR A 116 -29.98 31.21 7.44
C THR A 116 -30.42 31.56 8.85
N ASN A 117 -29.49 31.97 9.72
CA ASN A 117 -29.68 32.14 11.17
C ASN A 117 -30.25 30.91 11.90
N ASP A 118 -30.22 29.72 11.28
CA ASP A 118 -30.71 28.49 11.89
C ASP A 118 -29.71 28.02 12.97
N VAL A 119 -30.10 28.23 14.23
CA VAL A 119 -29.26 27.96 15.42
C VAL A 119 -28.73 26.53 15.48
N ARG A 120 -29.37 25.56 14.81
CA ARG A 120 -28.89 24.17 14.76
C ARG A 120 -27.52 24.07 14.08
N TYR A 121 -27.24 24.89 13.07
CA TYR A 121 -25.94 24.93 12.39
C TYR A 121 -24.86 25.59 13.28
N ARG A 122 -25.20 26.67 13.99
CA ARG A 122 -24.32 27.32 14.99
C ARG A 122 -23.97 26.38 16.14
N ASP A 123 -24.96 25.69 16.70
CA ASP A 123 -24.77 24.87 17.89
C ASP A 123 -24.02 23.57 17.55
N ALA A 124 -24.24 23.01 16.35
CA ALA A 124 -23.40 21.96 15.78
C ALA A 124 -21.95 22.42 15.54
N PHE A 125 -21.73 23.62 15.00
CA PHE A 125 -20.40 24.21 14.85
C PHE A 125 -19.70 24.38 16.21
N ARG A 126 -20.41 24.82 17.25
CA ARG A 126 -19.85 24.95 18.60
C ARG A 126 -19.49 23.61 19.23
N LEU A 127 -20.29 22.55 19.03
CA LEU A 127 -19.91 21.19 19.42
C LEU A 127 -18.63 20.72 18.71
N ALA A 128 -18.40 21.15 17.47
CA ALA A 128 -17.17 20.85 16.74
C ALA A 128 -15.94 21.62 17.27
N VAL A 129 -16.13 22.88 17.70
CA VAL A 129 -15.11 23.64 18.43
C VAL A 129 -14.73 22.93 19.74
N GLU A 130 -15.71 22.42 20.49
CA GLU A 130 -15.44 21.60 21.67
C GLU A 130 -14.76 20.27 21.33
N TYR A 131 -15.12 19.61 20.23
CA TYR A 131 -14.41 18.41 19.75
C TYR A 131 -12.92 18.68 19.51
N LEU A 132 -12.59 19.77 18.82
CA LEU A 132 -11.18 20.15 18.55
C LEU A 132 -10.46 20.52 19.85
N LEU A 133 -11.07 21.29 20.75
CA LEU A 133 -10.44 21.69 22.03
C LEU A 133 -10.21 20.51 22.97
N ASN A 134 -11.15 19.57 23.09
CA ASN A 134 -11.00 18.40 23.95
C ASN A 134 -10.17 17.27 23.29
N GLY A 135 -9.99 17.33 21.97
CA GLY A 135 -9.10 16.44 21.21
C GLY A 135 -7.62 16.79 21.30
N GLN A 136 -7.25 17.97 21.79
CA GLN A 136 -5.84 18.41 21.86
C GLN A 136 -5.11 17.73 23.03
N TYR A 137 -3.91 17.20 22.77
CA TYR A 137 -3.01 16.71 23.80
C TYR A 137 -2.36 17.84 24.61
N GLU A 138 -1.82 17.52 25.79
CA GLU A 138 -1.23 18.53 26.69
C GLU A 138 -0.05 19.27 26.05
N ASN A 139 0.72 18.60 25.21
CA ASN A 139 1.83 19.14 24.41
C ASN A 139 1.39 19.92 23.15
N GLY A 140 0.08 19.98 22.86
CA GLY A 140 -0.50 20.77 21.78
C GLY A 140 -0.79 20.03 20.48
N GLY A 141 -0.40 18.77 20.34
CA GLY A 141 -0.72 17.96 19.16
C GLY A 141 -2.16 17.44 19.14
N TRP A 142 -2.59 16.89 18.00
CA TRP A 142 -3.89 16.20 17.86
C TRP A 142 -3.73 14.79 17.28
N PRO A 143 -4.52 13.80 17.76
CA PRO A 143 -4.64 12.49 17.14
C PRO A 143 -5.43 12.53 15.83
N GLN A 144 -5.29 11.49 14.99
CA GLN A 144 -6.06 11.37 13.75
C GLN A 144 -7.57 11.18 14.03
N PHE A 145 -7.92 10.45 15.08
CA PHE A 145 -9.30 10.16 15.50
C PHE A 145 -9.44 10.46 17.00
N TRP A 146 -10.65 10.77 17.47
CA TRP A 146 -10.91 11.01 18.89
C TRP A 146 -12.38 10.75 19.26
N PRO A 147 -12.71 10.26 20.48
CA PRO A 147 -11.80 9.80 21.53
C PRO A 147 -11.35 8.33 21.41
N GLU A 148 -12.11 7.46 20.73
CA GLU A 148 -11.85 6.00 20.73
C GLU A 148 -10.86 5.59 19.62
N MET A 149 -9.61 6.02 19.81
CA MET A 149 -8.44 5.74 18.97
C MET A 149 -8.02 4.26 18.99
N ARG A 150 -7.41 3.79 17.89
CA ARG A 150 -6.76 2.47 17.79
C ARG A 150 -5.54 2.49 16.87
N GLY A 151 -4.50 1.75 17.22
CA GLY A 151 -3.23 1.73 16.47
C GLY A 151 -2.62 3.13 16.33
N TYR A 152 -2.07 3.45 15.15
CA TYR A 152 -1.41 4.73 14.85
C TYR A 152 -2.28 5.98 15.02
N GLN A 153 -3.60 5.84 15.19
CA GLN A 153 -4.52 6.97 15.34
C GLN A 153 -4.22 7.85 16.57
N VAL A 154 -3.46 7.34 17.55
CA VAL A 154 -3.02 8.07 18.75
C VAL A 154 -1.85 9.04 18.50
N HIS A 155 -1.20 8.99 17.34
CA HIS A 155 -0.03 9.81 17.04
C HIS A 155 -0.44 11.25 16.63
N ILE A 156 0.43 12.21 16.92
CA ILE A 156 0.32 13.61 16.46
C ILE A 156 0.31 13.58 14.93
N THR A 157 -0.81 13.96 14.32
CA THR A 157 -1.06 13.67 12.90
C THR A 157 -1.00 14.90 12.01
N PHE A 158 0.06 15.00 11.20
CA PHE A 158 0.18 15.99 10.11
C PHE A 158 -0.32 15.44 8.75
N ASN A 159 -0.44 14.11 8.61
CA ASN A 159 -0.96 13.41 7.43
C ASN A 159 -2.23 14.04 6.84
N ASP A 160 -2.25 14.16 5.51
CA ASP A 160 -3.39 14.70 4.75
C ASP A 160 -3.88 16.05 5.35
N ASP A 161 -2.89 16.88 5.74
CA ASP A 161 -2.97 18.23 6.33
C ASP A 161 -3.77 18.35 7.65
N ALA A 162 -4.00 17.27 8.40
CA ALA A 162 -4.97 17.23 9.51
C ALA A 162 -4.78 18.32 10.60
N ILE A 163 -3.59 18.45 11.19
CA ILE A 163 -3.28 19.52 12.16
C ILE A 163 -3.21 20.90 11.49
N VAL A 164 -2.79 21.00 10.23
CA VAL A 164 -2.68 22.30 9.53
C VAL A 164 -4.07 22.91 9.30
N ASN A 165 -5.00 22.15 8.69
CA ASN A 165 -6.41 22.57 8.55
C ASN A 165 -7.05 22.91 9.90
N THR A 166 -6.66 22.21 10.98
CA THR A 166 -7.15 22.47 12.33
C THR A 166 -6.66 23.82 12.83
N LEU A 167 -5.37 24.14 12.66
CA LEU A 167 -4.80 25.41 13.10
C LEU A 167 -5.25 26.59 12.24
N GLU A 168 -5.45 26.41 10.94
CA GLU A 168 -6.06 27.40 10.04
C GLU A 168 -7.47 27.77 10.50
N ILE A 169 -8.35 26.79 10.76
CA ILE A 169 -9.70 27.11 11.25
C ILE A 169 -9.68 27.69 12.68
N LEU A 170 -8.73 27.29 13.55
CA LEU A 170 -8.56 27.93 14.86
C LEU A 170 -8.14 29.40 14.73
N HIS A 171 -7.24 29.70 13.80
CA HIS A 171 -6.79 31.07 13.49
C HIS A 171 -7.96 31.95 13.06
N ASP A 172 -8.69 31.54 12.03
CA ASP A 172 -9.78 32.33 11.45
C ASP A 172 -10.91 32.60 12.46
N ILE A 173 -11.19 31.63 13.34
CA ILE A 173 -12.16 31.82 14.41
C ILE A 173 -11.64 32.81 15.46
N MET A 174 -10.36 32.72 15.89
CA MET A 174 -9.83 33.62 16.92
C MET A 174 -9.65 35.07 16.44
N THR A 175 -9.32 35.28 15.16
CA THR A 175 -9.27 36.60 14.52
C THR A 175 -10.67 37.12 14.14
N ALA A 176 -11.66 36.24 14.07
CA ALA A 176 -13.04 36.49 13.66
C ALA A 176 -13.18 36.91 12.18
N GLU A 177 -12.42 36.26 11.31
CA GLU A 177 -12.61 36.28 9.85
C GLU A 177 -14.03 35.79 9.49
N PHE A 178 -14.63 36.32 8.43
CA PHE A 178 -15.93 35.82 7.93
C PHE A 178 -15.76 34.37 7.42
N PRO A 179 -16.55 33.38 7.90
CA PRO A 179 -17.90 33.48 8.46
C PRO A 179 -18.01 33.37 10.00
N TYR A 180 -16.92 33.51 10.74
CA TYR A 180 -16.87 33.30 12.20
C TYR A 180 -17.16 34.58 13.01
N ASP A 181 -17.47 35.67 12.30
CA ASP A 181 -17.91 36.95 12.82
C ASP A 181 -19.36 36.90 13.37
N GLY A 182 -19.69 37.80 14.31
CA GLY A 182 -21.00 37.83 14.97
C GLY A 182 -21.09 36.90 16.20
N ASP A 183 -22.22 36.21 16.38
CA ASP A 183 -22.52 35.39 17.56
C ASP A 183 -22.09 33.92 17.44
N LEU A 184 -21.55 33.48 16.29
CA LEU A 184 -21.13 32.09 16.09
C LEU A 184 -20.16 31.65 17.21
N THR A 185 -19.25 32.54 17.62
CA THR A 185 -18.37 32.38 18.80
C THR A 185 -18.31 33.63 19.68
N ASP A 186 -18.06 33.46 20.97
CA ASP A 186 -17.86 34.56 21.92
C ASP A 186 -16.36 34.84 22.19
N LYS A 187 -16.07 35.72 23.16
CA LYS A 187 -14.70 36.07 23.56
C LYS A 187 -13.99 34.94 24.33
N ALA A 188 -14.71 34.14 25.11
CA ALA A 188 -14.15 33.05 25.90
C ALA A 188 -13.77 31.85 25.02
N ILE A 189 -14.61 31.51 24.03
CA ILE A 189 -14.31 30.54 22.98
C ILE A 189 -13.04 30.96 22.23
N ARG A 190 -12.99 32.21 21.72
CA ARG A 190 -11.81 32.71 20.99
C ARG A 190 -10.54 32.74 21.83
N GLN A 191 -10.63 33.03 23.13
CA GLN A 191 -9.48 32.94 24.05
C GLN A 191 -9.03 31.49 24.31
N ARG A 192 -9.95 30.51 24.34
CA ARG A 192 -9.59 29.08 24.42
C ARG A 192 -8.93 28.59 23.13
N LEU A 193 -9.44 29.01 21.98
CA LEU A 193 -8.89 28.66 20.66
C LEU A 193 -7.51 29.28 20.43
N SER A 194 -7.28 30.53 20.85
CA SER A 194 -5.94 31.14 20.84
C SER A 194 -4.92 30.32 21.65
N LYS A 195 -5.26 29.90 22.88
CA LYS A 195 -4.37 29.04 23.68
C LYS A 195 -4.11 27.67 23.04
N ALA A 196 -5.10 27.10 22.36
CA ALA A 196 -4.94 25.85 21.63
C ALA A 196 -4.10 26.02 20.35
N PHE A 197 -4.25 27.15 19.65
CA PHE A 197 -3.45 27.52 18.49
C PHE A 197 -1.98 27.70 18.87
N ASP A 198 -1.69 28.51 19.90
CA ASP A 198 -0.34 28.71 20.42
C ASP A 198 0.34 27.38 20.77
N LYS A 199 -0.38 26.50 21.50
CA LYS A 199 0.07 25.13 21.79
C LYS A 199 0.35 24.29 20.54
N GLY A 200 -0.46 24.41 19.49
CA GLY A 200 -0.25 23.68 18.24
C GLY A 200 1.00 24.15 17.48
N ILE A 201 1.31 25.45 17.52
CA ILE A 201 2.58 26.00 16.99
C ILE A 201 3.77 25.49 17.82
N GLU A 202 3.68 25.47 19.15
CA GLU A 202 4.72 24.86 20.01
C GLU A 202 4.92 23.37 19.69
N CYS A 203 3.84 22.62 19.47
CA CYS A 203 3.91 21.21 19.07
C CYS A 203 4.61 21.02 17.71
N ILE A 204 4.31 21.87 16.72
CA ILE A 204 5.01 21.89 15.42
C ILE A 204 6.52 22.14 15.63
N LEU A 205 6.89 23.15 16.42
CA LEU A 205 8.31 23.47 16.67
C LEU A 205 9.02 22.35 17.44
N ALA A 206 8.34 21.69 18.37
CA ALA A 206 8.89 20.60 19.17
C ALA A 206 8.96 19.23 18.44
N THR A 207 8.26 19.09 17.30
CA THR A 207 8.29 17.87 16.46
C THR A 207 9.21 17.98 15.24
N GLN A 208 9.77 19.16 14.93
CA GLN A 208 10.66 19.30 13.77
C GLN A 208 11.91 18.43 13.94
N ILE A 209 12.23 17.62 12.93
CA ILE A 209 13.31 16.64 13.00
C ILE A 209 14.66 17.38 13.00
N VAL A 210 15.49 17.10 14.00
CA VAL A 210 16.85 17.63 14.14
C VAL A 210 17.87 16.54 13.80
N THR A 211 18.73 16.82 12.82
CA THR A 211 19.77 15.90 12.34
C THR A 211 21.09 16.66 12.31
N ASP A 212 22.13 16.16 12.96
CA ASP A 212 23.45 16.81 13.12
C ASP A 212 23.37 18.28 13.58
N GLY A 213 22.41 18.56 14.48
CA GLY A 213 22.14 19.90 15.01
C GLY A 213 21.44 20.86 14.02
N GLN A 214 21.12 20.40 12.81
CA GLN A 214 20.34 21.16 11.82
C GLN A 214 18.85 20.85 11.96
N LEU A 215 18.00 21.88 11.93
CA LEU A 215 16.55 21.72 11.75
C LEU A 215 16.26 21.31 10.31
N THR A 216 15.42 20.29 10.12
CA THR A 216 15.03 19.76 8.81
C THR A 216 13.54 19.96 8.57
N VAL A 217 12.75 18.89 8.50
CA VAL A 217 11.31 18.88 8.22
C VAL A 217 10.58 17.96 9.20
N TRP A 218 9.34 17.54 8.91
CA TRP A 218 8.50 16.72 9.78
C TRP A 218 8.18 15.36 9.15
N CYS A 219 7.72 14.42 9.98
CA CYS A 219 7.08 13.19 9.55
C CYS A 219 5.57 13.41 9.35
N GLN A 220 4.89 12.51 8.63
CA GLN A 220 3.42 12.51 8.55
C GLN A 220 2.75 12.33 9.92
N GLN A 221 3.38 11.55 10.81
CA GLN A 221 2.94 11.34 12.18
C GLN A 221 4.14 11.38 13.13
N HIS A 222 3.92 11.94 14.31
CA HIS A 222 4.88 11.93 15.41
C HIS A 222 4.27 11.24 16.63
N ASP A 223 5.06 10.44 17.34
CA ASP A 223 4.61 9.84 18.58
C ASP A 223 4.24 10.92 19.61
N ARG A 224 3.11 10.72 20.30
CA ARG A 224 2.49 11.75 21.13
C ARG A 224 3.22 12.00 22.45
N GLU A 225 4.08 11.08 22.87
CA GLU A 225 4.79 11.13 24.16
C GLU A 225 6.27 11.46 23.95
N THR A 226 6.91 10.88 22.93
CA THR A 226 8.34 11.07 22.63
C THR A 226 8.63 12.12 21.56
N LEU A 227 7.59 12.63 20.86
CA LEU A 227 7.66 13.58 19.74
C LEU A 227 8.48 13.12 18.52
N LYS A 228 8.97 11.88 18.50
CA LYS A 228 9.75 11.31 17.39
C LYS A 228 8.84 10.93 16.21
N PRO A 229 9.35 10.92 14.97
CA PRO A 229 8.67 10.31 13.82
C PRO A 229 8.11 8.92 14.15
N ALA A 230 6.85 8.67 13.79
CA ALA A 230 6.13 7.43 14.02
C ALA A 230 5.53 6.87 12.73
N SER A 231 5.22 5.57 12.71
CA SER A 231 4.58 4.89 11.58
C SER A 231 3.06 5.10 11.57
N ALA A 232 2.42 4.94 10.41
CA ALA A 232 0.97 4.85 10.30
C ALA A 232 0.48 3.54 9.68
N ARG A 233 0.04 3.57 8.41
CA ARG A 233 -0.28 2.35 7.66
C ARG A 233 1.05 1.64 7.34
N ALA A 234 1.02 0.34 7.03
CA ALA A 234 2.25 -0.45 6.87
C ALA A 234 3.26 0.17 5.88
N TYR A 235 2.78 0.81 4.81
CA TYR A 235 3.58 1.49 3.80
C TYR A 235 3.99 2.94 4.15
N GLU A 236 3.78 3.38 5.39
CA GLU A 236 3.98 4.76 5.87
C GLU A 236 4.87 4.71 7.12
N LEU A 237 6.18 4.66 6.86
CA LEU A 237 7.23 4.46 7.87
C LEU A 237 7.75 5.81 8.43
N PRO A 238 8.43 5.82 9.59
CA PRO A 238 9.01 7.04 10.17
C PRO A 238 10.06 7.63 9.22
N SER A 239 9.87 8.88 8.80
CA SER A 239 10.57 9.45 7.64
C SER A 239 10.50 10.98 7.59
N TYR A 240 11.34 11.61 6.75
CA TYR A 240 11.15 13.01 6.36
C TYR A 240 10.06 13.08 5.29
N CYS A 241 8.98 13.81 5.54
CA CYS A 241 7.75 13.78 4.73
C CYS A 241 7.51 15.11 4.02
N SER A 242 7.80 15.15 2.71
CA SER A 242 7.86 16.42 1.95
C SER A 242 6.51 17.15 1.84
N ALA A 243 5.43 16.41 1.59
CA ALA A 243 4.12 16.99 1.29
C ALA A 243 3.46 17.68 2.51
N GLU A 244 3.51 17.06 3.69
CA GLU A 244 2.86 17.63 4.88
C GLU A 244 3.75 18.73 5.50
N SER A 245 5.08 18.53 5.42
CA SER A 245 6.05 19.57 5.80
C SER A 245 5.91 20.84 4.97
N ALA A 246 5.46 20.74 3.72
CA ALA A 246 5.20 21.92 2.90
C ALA A 246 3.99 22.72 3.43
N ALA A 247 2.93 22.05 3.88
CA ALA A 247 1.78 22.70 4.53
C ALA A 247 2.16 23.34 5.87
N ILE A 248 2.99 22.64 6.68
CA ILE A 248 3.51 23.19 7.94
C ILE A 248 4.32 24.46 7.68
N VAL A 249 5.22 24.47 6.68
CA VAL A 249 5.99 25.68 6.33
C VAL A 249 5.09 26.80 5.81
N HIS A 250 4.07 26.50 5.00
CA HIS A 250 3.08 27.51 4.58
C HIS A 250 2.40 28.17 5.79
N LEU A 251 1.86 27.37 6.71
CA LEU A 251 1.23 27.84 7.95
C LEU A 251 2.19 28.67 8.82
N LEU A 252 3.44 28.22 9.00
CA LEU A 252 4.44 28.97 9.76
C LEU A 252 4.82 30.31 9.10
N MET A 253 4.63 30.45 7.77
CA MET A 253 4.85 31.69 7.04
C MET A 253 3.67 32.66 7.06
N THR A 254 2.42 32.20 7.26
CA THR A 254 1.27 33.12 7.43
C THR A 254 1.29 33.86 8.77
N LEU A 255 1.96 33.30 9.79
CA LEU A 255 2.01 33.84 11.15
C LEU A 255 2.46 35.32 11.20
N PRO A 256 1.70 36.22 11.86
CA PRO A 256 2.09 37.61 12.03
C PRO A 256 3.23 37.74 13.07
N LYS A 257 4.34 38.38 12.67
CA LYS A 257 5.53 38.63 13.51
C LYS A 257 6.18 37.33 14.04
N PRO A 258 6.64 36.42 13.15
CA PRO A 258 7.23 35.14 13.56
C PRO A 258 8.46 35.33 14.45
N ASP A 259 8.54 34.55 15.52
CA ASP A 259 9.63 34.61 16.49
C ASP A 259 10.93 33.94 15.98
N ALA A 260 12.00 34.02 16.77
CA ALA A 260 13.29 33.45 16.38
C ALA A 260 13.29 31.91 16.26
N ARG A 261 12.30 31.20 16.80
CA ARG A 261 12.17 29.73 16.71
C ARG A 261 11.45 29.36 15.42
N ILE A 262 10.31 29.99 15.15
CA ILE A 262 9.56 29.89 13.89
C ILE A 262 10.47 30.22 12.70
N LYS A 263 11.29 31.27 12.82
CA LYS A 263 12.21 31.68 11.76
C LYS A 263 13.25 30.60 11.43
N ARG A 264 13.89 30.02 12.45
CA ARG A 264 14.83 28.91 12.27
C ARG A 264 14.14 27.67 11.73
N ALA A 265 12.90 27.38 12.13
CA ALA A 265 12.13 26.27 11.61
C ALA A 265 11.86 26.37 10.11
N VAL A 266 11.37 27.52 9.64
CA VAL A 266 11.14 27.82 8.22
C VAL A 266 12.46 27.79 7.43
N HIS A 267 13.53 28.40 7.94
CA HIS A 267 14.85 28.39 7.27
C HIS A 267 15.44 26.97 7.15
N GLY A 268 15.33 26.14 8.20
CA GLY A 268 15.77 24.74 8.17
C GLY A 268 15.00 23.90 7.15
N ALA A 269 13.67 24.02 7.13
CA ALA A 269 12.83 23.30 6.19
C ALA A 269 13.07 23.72 4.73
N MET A 270 13.19 25.03 4.44
CA MET A 270 13.47 25.51 3.08
C MET A 270 14.88 25.12 2.60
N LYS A 271 15.88 25.13 3.49
CA LYS A 271 17.22 24.58 3.21
C LYS A 271 17.14 23.08 2.89
N TRP A 272 16.34 22.31 3.64
CA TRP A 272 16.14 20.89 3.37
C TRP A 272 15.44 20.65 2.03
N PHE A 273 14.41 21.46 1.69
CA PHE A 273 13.71 21.34 0.41
C PHE A 273 14.60 21.62 -0.81
N ASP A 274 15.43 22.67 -0.79
CA ASP A 274 16.43 22.93 -1.85
C ASP A 274 17.50 21.85 -1.91
N THR A 275 17.92 21.31 -0.75
CA THR A 275 18.92 20.24 -0.66
C THR A 275 18.40 18.96 -1.32
N TYR A 276 17.27 18.43 -0.83
CA TYR A 276 16.79 17.06 -1.11
C TYR A 276 15.74 16.93 -2.22
N LYS A 277 15.44 18.00 -2.94
CA LYS A 277 14.69 17.91 -4.22
C LYS A 277 15.39 16.99 -5.22
N LEU A 278 14.60 16.46 -6.14
CA LEU A 278 15.03 15.63 -7.26
C LEU A 278 14.83 16.42 -8.56
N THR A 279 15.86 16.48 -9.39
CA THR A 279 15.86 17.18 -10.69
C THR A 279 16.19 16.20 -11.82
N GLY A 280 15.83 16.56 -13.05
CA GLY A 280 16.01 15.68 -14.21
C GLY A 280 15.12 14.43 -14.21
N LEU A 281 14.07 14.41 -13.38
CA LEU A 281 13.20 13.25 -13.15
C LEU A 281 11.72 13.67 -13.13
N ARG A 282 10.85 12.86 -13.74
CA ARG A 282 9.39 13.05 -13.75
C ARG A 282 8.68 11.79 -13.25
N CYS A 283 7.65 11.98 -12.43
CA CYS A 283 6.73 10.91 -12.05
C CYS A 283 5.68 10.77 -13.16
N GLU A 284 5.84 9.77 -14.03
CA GLU A 284 4.93 9.49 -15.13
C GLU A 284 3.81 8.55 -14.70
N ARG A 285 2.59 8.79 -15.18
CA ARG A 285 1.42 7.92 -15.01
C ARG A 285 0.80 7.65 -16.36
N SER A 286 0.94 6.43 -16.87
CA SER A 286 0.42 6.03 -18.18
C SER A 286 -0.83 5.15 -18.04
N ALA A 287 -1.63 5.11 -19.10
CA ALA A 287 -2.55 4.01 -19.33
C ALA A 287 -1.72 2.82 -19.85
N GLY A 288 -1.20 2.03 -18.91
CA GLY A 288 -0.45 0.81 -19.22
C GLY A 288 -1.33 -0.29 -19.80
N GLU A 289 -0.71 -1.43 -20.07
CA GLU A 289 -1.30 -2.54 -20.79
C GLU A 289 -2.62 -3.03 -20.15
N HIS A 290 -3.58 -3.39 -21.00
CA HIS A 290 -4.91 -3.86 -20.61
C HIS A 290 -5.64 -2.93 -19.62
N GLY A 291 -5.38 -1.62 -19.76
CA GLY A 291 -5.96 -0.55 -18.95
C GLY A 291 -5.51 -0.56 -17.49
N VAL A 292 -4.44 -1.30 -17.16
CA VAL A 292 -3.80 -1.23 -15.84
C VAL A 292 -2.93 0.02 -15.86
N ARG A 293 -3.13 0.95 -14.93
CA ARG A 293 -2.23 2.12 -14.81
C ARG A 293 -0.83 1.62 -14.51
N ASP A 294 0.18 2.23 -15.12
CA ASP A 294 1.56 2.10 -14.64
C ASP A 294 2.08 3.48 -14.22
N THR A 295 2.89 3.49 -13.18
CA THR A 295 3.42 4.70 -12.55
C THR A 295 4.90 4.50 -12.35
N ARG A 296 5.72 5.29 -13.05
CA ARG A 296 7.18 5.14 -13.13
C ARG A 296 7.87 6.46 -12.80
N LEU A 297 9.12 6.37 -12.35
CA LEU A 297 10.01 7.52 -12.26
C LEU A 297 10.91 7.50 -13.49
N VAL A 298 10.73 8.46 -14.40
CA VAL A 298 11.43 8.51 -15.68
C VAL A 298 12.39 9.70 -15.74
N GLU A 299 13.46 9.57 -16.52
CA GLU A 299 14.38 10.68 -16.79
C GLU A 299 13.70 11.73 -17.68
N ASP A 300 13.80 12.99 -17.24
CA ASP A 300 13.24 14.15 -17.94
C ASP A 300 14.05 15.41 -17.57
N PRO A 301 15.10 15.75 -18.36
CA PRO A 301 15.94 16.93 -18.12
C PRO A 301 15.22 18.28 -18.26
N GLN A 302 13.92 18.32 -18.60
CA GLN A 302 13.12 19.54 -18.69
C GLN A 302 12.01 19.59 -17.63
N ALA A 303 11.86 18.55 -16.80
CA ALA A 303 10.93 18.55 -15.68
C ALA A 303 11.39 19.50 -14.57
N GLY A 304 10.43 20.26 -14.03
CA GLY A 304 10.61 21.00 -12.78
C GLY A 304 10.87 20.04 -11.60
N PRO A 305 11.49 20.53 -10.51
CA PRO A 305 11.90 19.68 -9.39
C PRO A 305 10.70 18.98 -8.72
N ILE A 306 10.93 17.74 -8.32
CA ILE A 306 9.97 16.92 -7.56
C ILE A 306 10.61 16.43 -6.26
N TRP A 307 9.77 16.02 -5.31
CA TRP A 307 10.19 15.40 -4.05
C TRP A 307 9.50 14.04 -3.91
N ALA A 308 10.21 13.07 -3.35
CA ALA A 308 9.57 11.85 -2.86
C ALA A 308 8.61 12.20 -1.70
N ARG A 309 7.50 11.47 -1.52
CA ARG A 309 6.62 11.67 -0.35
C ARG A 309 7.40 11.39 0.94
N TYR A 310 8.34 10.44 0.88
CA TYR A 310 9.16 9.99 2.00
C TYR A 310 10.64 9.92 1.64
N TYR A 311 11.48 10.30 2.59
CA TYR A 311 12.92 10.04 2.60
C TYR A 311 13.29 9.35 3.92
N ASP A 312 14.15 8.33 3.90
CA ASP A 312 14.47 7.57 5.11
C ASP A 312 15.30 8.38 6.12
N LEU A 313 15.14 8.09 7.41
CA LEU A 313 15.78 8.87 8.48
C LEU A 313 17.31 8.68 8.58
N LYS A 314 17.90 7.69 7.88
CA LYS A 314 19.32 7.32 8.02
C LYS A 314 20.21 7.97 6.96
N TYR A 315 19.75 8.00 5.72
CA TYR A 315 20.48 8.54 4.58
C TYR A 315 19.79 9.73 3.92
N CYS A 316 18.55 10.05 4.34
CA CYS A 316 17.68 11.02 3.67
C CYS A 316 17.51 10.71 2.16
N GLU A 317 17.43 9.42 1.84
CA GLU A 317 17.22 8.89 0.48
C GLU A 317 15.73 8.57 0.24
N PRO A 318 15.18 8.86 -0.96
CA PRO A 318 13.84 8.44 -1.35
C PRO A 318 13.56 6.96 -1.11
N TYR A 319 12.33 6.63 -0.69
CA TYR A 319 11.84 5.26 -0.74
C TYR A 319 10.37 5.19 -1.13
N VAL A 320 9.97 4.01 -1.61
CA VAL A 320 8.59 3.58 -1.76
C VAL A 320 8.35 2.33 -0.91
N CYS A 321 7.10 2.00 -0.59
CA CYS A 321 6.80 0.88 0.31
C CYS A 321 5.51 0.16 -0.07
N ASP A 322 5.41 -1.12 0.26
CA ASP A 322 4.21 -1.93 0.05
C ASP A 322 3.54 -2.32 1.38
N ARG A 323 2.45 -3.08 1.31
CA ARG A 323 1.61 -3.52 2.44
C ARG A 323 2.34 -4.43 3.44
N ASP A 324 3.45 -5.04 3.04
CA ASP A 324 4.39 -5.75 3.91
C ASP A 324 5.18 -4.82 4.86
N GLY A 325 5.24 -3.52 4.55
CA GLY A 325 5.98 -2.51 5.31
C GLY A 325 7.48 -2.51 5.09
N LEU A 326 7.94 -2.99 3.93
CA LEU A 326 9.36 -3.10 3.59
C LEU A 326 9.76 -1.98 2.59
N PRO A 327 10.65 -1.05 2.97
CA PRO A 327 11.05 0.05 2.12
C PRO A 327 11.93 -0.42 0.95
N ARG A 328 11.65 0.12 -0.23
CA ARG A 328 12.26 -0.20 -1.52
C ARG A 328 12.65 1.09 -2.24
N ARG A 329 13.57 1.04 -3.20
CA ARG A 329 14.09 2.25 -3.87
C ARG A 329 13.40 2.56 -5.20
N ARG A 330 12.65 1.63 -5.79
CA ARG A 330 11.99 1.80 -7.09
C ARG A 330 10.49 1.50 -7.05
N LEU A 331 9.72 2.25 -7.84
CA LEU A 331 8.28 1.99 -8.03
C LEU A 331 8.04 0.58 -8.60
N GLU A 332 8.98 0.14 -9.43
CA GLU A 332 9.06 -1.16 -10.08
C GLU A 332 9.18 -2.33 -9.07
N GLU A 333 9.70 -2.08 -7.86
CA GLU A 333 9.90 -3.07 -6.79
C GLU A 333 8.65 -3.27 -5.89
N ILE A 334 7.64 -2.40 -5.99
CA ILE A 334 6.36 -2.52 -5.25
C ILE A 334 5.20 -2.97 -6.14
N GLY A 335 4.20 -3.60 -5.51
CA GLY A 335 3.02 -4.15 -6.17
C GLY A 335 2.16 -3.08 -6.83
N VAL A 336 1.52 -3.46 -7.94
CA VAL A 336 0.72 -2.59 -8.82
C VAL A 336 -0.32 -1.74 -8.07
N GLU A 337 -0.95 -2.29 -7.02
CA GLU A 337 -1.97 -1.61 -6.21
C GLU A 337 -1.41 -0.45 -5.37
N ARG A 338 -0.21 -0.59 -4.79
CA ARG A 338 0.47 0.51 -4.08
C ARG A 338 1.21 1.45 -5.02
N ARG A 339 1.80 0.93 -6.11
CA ARG A 339 2.46 1.74 -7.15
C ARG A 339 1.55 2.79 -7.76
N ASN A 340 0.31 2.40 -8.09
CA ASN A 340 -0.65 3.23 -8.82
C ASN A 340 -1.77 3.84 -7.97
N GLY A 341 -2.09 3.21 -6.83
CA GLY A 341 -3.13 3.65 -5.89
C GLY A 341 -2.65 4.65 -4.84
N TYR A 342 -1.40 5.11 -4.91
CA TYR A 342 -0.78 6.02 -3.95
C TYR A 342 0.13 7.03 -4.65
N SER A 343 0.43 8.17 -4.03
CA SER A 343 1.35 9.18 -4.60
C SER A 343 2.69 9.15 -3.90
N TRP A 344 3.68 8.56 -4.56
CA TRP A 344 5.05 8.41 -4.06
C TRP A 344 5.96 9.61 -4.32
N TYR A 345 5.56 10.47 -5.26
CA TYR A 345 6.27 11.70 -5.63
C TYR A 345 5.26 12.85 -5.76
N ASN A 346 5.72 14.08 -5.53
CA ASN A 346 4.92 15.30 -5.58
C ASN A 346 5.80 16.54 -5.87
N SER A 347 5.17 17.68 -6.19
CA SER A 347 5.85 18.97 -6.44
C SER A 347 5.50 20.05 -5.42
N ARG A 348 4.73 19.73 -4.36
CA ARG A 348 4.13 20.72 -3.44
C ARG A 348 5.14 21.67 -2.79
N PRO A 349 6.37 21.26 -2.38
CA PRO A 349 7.34 22.18 -1.84
C PRO A 349 7.76 23.32 -2.80
N ALA A 350 7.59 23.18 -4.12
CA ALA A 350 7.91 24.23 -5.08
C ALA A 350 7.05 25.49 -4.89
N GLU A 351 5.80 25.33 -4.44
CA GLU A 351 4.85 26.42 -4.17
C GLU A 351 5.36 27.40 -3.10
N LEU A 352 6.30 26.96 -2.26
CA LEU A 352 6.85 27.74 -1.16
C LEU A 352 7.99 28.68 -1.55
N PHE A 353 8.68 28.48 -2.68
CA PHE A 353 9.97 29.17 -2.92
C PHE A 353 9.79 30.69 -3.07
N GLU A 354 8.80 31.14 -3.84
CA GLU A 354 8.46 32.57 -3.97
C GLU A 354 7.90 33.15 -2.67
N GLN A 355 7.02 32.40 -1.99
CA GLN A 355 6.42 32.80 -0.71
C GLN A 355 7.49 33.01 0.37
N TYR A 356 8.45 32.08 0.44
CA TYR A 356 9.60 32.13 1.33
C TYR A 356 10.50 33.33 1.02
N ASP A 357 10.74 33.63 -0.25
CA ASP A 357 11.56 34.77 -0.66
C ASP A 357 10.98 36.11 -0.16
N ILE A 358 9.66 36.28 -0.30
CA ILE A 358 8.91 37.44 0.20
C ILE A 358 8.90 37.46 1.74
N TRP A 359 8.58 36.33 2.37
CA TRP A 359 8.48 36.19 3.83
C TRP A 359 9.83 36.44 4.52
N ALA A 360 10.93 35.89 3.99
CA ALA A 360 12.26 36.03 4.56
C ALA A 360 12.77 37.47 4.39
N ALA A 361 12.57 38.10 3.22
CA ALA A 361 12.91 39.50 3.01
C ALA A 361 12.17 40.44 4.00
N LYS A 362 10.90 40.13 4.31
CA LYS A 362 10.06 40.89 5.25
C LYS A 362 10.45 40.70 6.71
N TYR A 363 10.76 39.47 7.14
CA TYR A 363 10.87 39.14 8.56
C TYR A 363 12.27 38.77 9.05
N ASP A 364 13.14 38.16 8.24
CA ASP A 364 14.52 37.84 8.62
C ASP A 364 15.51 37.82 7.43
N PRO A 365 15.77 38.98 6.79
CA PRO A 365 16.67 39.05 5.64
C PRO A 365 18.13 38.72 5.99
N LYS A 366 18.50 38.73 7.28
CA LYS A 366 19.85 38.41 7.74
C LYS A 366 20.14 36.89 7.70
N HIS A 367 19.14 36.06 7.94
CA HIS A 367 19.30 34.61 8.04
C HIS A 367 18.64 33.85 6.87
N LYS A 368 18.15 34.57 5.85
CA LYS A 368 17.60 34.01 4.60
C LYS A 368 18.59 33.01 3.99
N VAL A 369 18.13 31.78 3.77
CA VAL A 369 18.88 30.75 3.03
C VAL A 369 18.71 30.96 1.53
N ASN A 370 19.78 30.73 0.76
CA ASN A 370 19.71 30.75 -0.69
C ASN A 370 19.04 29.46 -1.17
N VAL A 371 17.88 29.58 -1.83
CA VAL A 371 17.10 28.46 -2.37
C VAL A 371 16.69 28.79 -3.81
N SER A 372 16.62 27.77 -4.67
CA SER A 372 16.17 27.96 -6.05
C SER A 372 15.49 26.69 -6.56
N LEU A 373 14.47 26.83 -7.41
CA LEU A 373 13.94 25.68 -8.15
C LEU A 373 14.95 25.17 -9.19
N ASN A 374 15.82 26.07 -9.70
CA ASN A 374 16.71 25.83 -10.84
C ASN A 374 18.11 25.30 -10.45
N SER A 375 18.45 25.22 -9.16
CA SER A 375 19.67 24.53 -8.69
C SER A 375 19.56 23.02 -8.92
N GLN A 376 20.68 22.31 -9.05
CA GLN A 376 20.67 20.84 -9.14
C GLN A 376 20.17 20.20 -7.82
N GLY A 377 19.39 19.13 -7.92
CA GLY A 377 18.87 18.36 -6.80
C GLY A 377 19.92 17.49 -6.10
N ALA A 378 19.50 16.74 -5.09
CA ALA A 378 20.40 15.83 -4.36
C ALA A 378 20.90 14.67 -5.23
N ASN A 379 20.08 14.19 -6.16
CA ASN A 379 20.40 13.09 -7.07
C ASN A 379 21.51 13.46 -8.07
N GLU A 380 21.45 14.67 -8.65
CA GLU A 380 22.47 15.15 -9.58
C GLU A 380 23.77 15.58 -8.88
N ARG A 381 23.66 16.09 -7.64
CA ARG A 381 24.83 16.50 -6.83
C ARG A 381 25.53 15.36 -6.09
N GLY A 382 25.05 14.11 -6.22
CA GLY A 382 25.61 12.95 -5.51
C GLY A 382 25.47 13.00 -3.98
N ILE A 383 24.49 13.77 -3.47
CA ILE A 383 24.19 13.88 -2.03
C ILE A 383 23.43 12.63 -1.53
N ILE A 384 22.69 11.96 -2.42
CA ILE A 384 21.91 10.75 -2.15
C ILE A 384 22.21 9.67 -3.19
N GLU A 385 22.10 8.39 -2.81
CA GLU A 385 22.15 7.27 -3.74
C GLU A 385 20.73 6.78 -4.04
N MET A 386 20.09 7.36 -5.08
CA MET A 386 18.69 7.11 -5.47
C MET A 386 18.25 5.65 -5.46
N TYR A 387 19.16 4.73 -5.80
CA TYR A 387 18.90 3.30 -5.91
C TYR A 387 19.82 2.45 -5.01
N ARG A 388 20.14 2.96 -3.81
CA ARG A 388 20.95 2.25 -2.81
C ARG A 388 20.41 0.85 -2.57
N ARG A 389 21.18 -0.16 -3.01
CA ARG A 389 20.90 -1.56 -2.69
C ARG A 389 21.26 -1.85 -1.23
N PRO A 390 20.53 -2.72 -0.52
CA PRO A 390 20.93 -3.19 0.79
C PRO A 390 22.33 -3.85 0.73
N VAL A 391 23.30 -3.32 1.47
CA VAL A 391 24.57 -4.01 1.69
C VAL A 391 24.35 -4.98 2.85
N MET A 392 24.19 -6.25 2.50
CA MET A 392 23.94 -7.34 3.44
C MET A 392 25.09 -7.50 4.44
N ASP A 393 24.79 -7.28 5.72
CA ASP A 393 25.76 -7.44 6.80
C ASP A 393 26.03 -8.93 7.07
N ARG A 394 27.16 -9.42 6.56
CA ARG A 394 27.59 -10.80 6.75
C ARG A 394 27.91 -11.17 8.21
N THR A 395 28.04 -10.20 9.12
CA THR A 395 28.24 -10.45 10.56
C THR A 395 26.93 -10.74 11.31
N ALA A 396 25.77 -10.44 10.69
CA ALA A 396 24.46 -10.70 11.27
C ALA A 396 23.96 -12.16 11.08
N PHE A 397 24.80 -13.04 10.50
CA PHE A 397 24.53 -14.45 10.20
C PHE A 397 25.39 -15.40 11.03
N ASP A 398 24.82 -16.52 11.45
CA ASP A 398 25.48 -17.56 12.25
C ASP A 398 26.41 -18.43 11.39
N VAL A 399 26.08 -18.66 10.11
CA VAL A 399 26.92 -19.41 9.15
C VAL A 399 26.92 -18.75 7.78
N VAL A 400 28.08 -18.71 7.13
CA VAL A 400 28.24 -18.33 5.71
C VAL A 400 28.77 -19.52 4.91
N VAL A 401 28.03 -19.93 3.87
CA VAL A 401 28.30 -21.08 3.00
C VAL A 401 28.78 -20.59 1.64
N LYS A 402 30.00 -20.98 1.25
CA LYS A 402 30.61 -20.66 -0.05
C LYS A 402 30.37 -21.78 -1.07
N PRO A 403 30.48 -21.53 -2.39
CA PRO A 403 30.39 -22.58 -3.40
C PRO A 403 31.40 -23.71 -3.11
N GLY A 404 30.94 -24.96 -3.24
CA GLY A 404 31.72 -26.15 -2.87
C GLY A 404 31.64 -26.54 -1.38
N GLN A 405 31.02 -25.74 -0.51
CA GLN A 405 30.69 -26.14 0.86
C GLN A 405 29.28 -26.71 0.94
N SER A 406 29.06 -27.62 1.90
CA SER A 406 27.75 -28.22 2.18
C SER A 406 26.81 -27.21 2.89
N ILE A 407 25.59 -27.08 2.37
CA ILE A 407 24.50 -26.35 3.02
C ILE A 407 23.94 -27.17 4.19
N GLN A 408 23.94 -28.51 4.10
CA GLN A 408 23.49 -29.36 5.20
C GLN A 408 24.36 -29.16 6.44
N ASP A 409 25.70 -29.11 6.29
CA ASP A 409 26.66 -28.87 7.37
C ASP A 409 26.55 -27.46 8.00
N ALA A 410 25.78 -26.56 7.38
CA ALA A 410 25.41 -25.27 7.96
C ALA A 410 24.12 -25.37 8.78
N ILE A 411 23.14 -26.16 8.31
CA ILE A 411 21.90 -26.47 9.04
C ILE A 411 22.21 -27.29 10.30
N GLU A 412 23.15 -28.25 10.22
CA GLU A 412 23.57 -29.07 11.36
C GLU A 412 24.22 -28.31 12.53
N LYS A 413 24.58 -27.04 12.33
CA LYS A 413 25.10 -26.16 13.40
C LYS A 413 23.99 -25.46 14.19
N ALA A 414 22.76 -25.50 13.71
CA ALA A 414 21.63 -24.89 14.39
C ALA A 414 21.10 -25.80 15.52
N PRO A 415 20.76 -25.23 16.69
CA PRO A 415 20.22 -26.02 17.80
C PRO A 415 18.84 -26.58 17.44
N GLU A 416 18.52 -27.76 17.99
CA GLU A 416 17.19 -28.40 17.83
C GLU A 416 16.06 -27.59 18.49
N THR A 417 16.39 -26.82 19.53
CA THR A 417 15.46 -25.99 20.33
C THR A 417 15.87 -24.50 20.30
N PRO A 418 15.81 -23.83 19.14
CA PRO A 418 16.31 -22.47 18.94
C PRO A 418 15.45 -21.40 19.64
N THR A 419 16.07 -20.65 20.56
CA THR A 419 15.47 -19.45 21.18
C THR A 419 15.47 -18.23 20.26
N ASN A 420 16.35 -18.20 19.25
CA ASN A 420 16.50 -17.14 18.26
C ASN A 420 16.56 -17.73 16.84
N PRO A 421 16.21 -16.98 15.79
CA PRO A 421 16.32 -17.46 14.42
C PRO A 421 17.78 -17.71 14.04
N PHE A 422 18.10 -18.91 13.54
CA PHE A 422 19.45 -19.28 13.13
C PHE A 422 19.62 -19.04 11.63
N LYS A 423 20.58 -18.21 11.25
CA LYS A 423 20.65 -17.58 9.93
C LYS A 423 21.84 -18.10 9.14
N ILE A 424 21.55 -18.61 7.95
CA ILE A 424 22.52 -19.21 7.05
C ILE A 424 22.54 -18.39 5.77
N LEU A 425 23.66 -17.73 5.50
CA LEU A 425 23.92 -17.05 4.23
C LEU A 425 24.61 -18.00 3.26
N ILE A 426 24.00 -18.23 2.10
CA ILE A 426 24.58 -18.91 0.95
C ILE A 426 25.10 -17.84 -0.02
N LEU A 427 26.41 -17.82 -0.29
CA LEU A 427 27.00 -16.88 -1.27
C LEU A 427 26.65 -17.26 -2.71
N LYS A 428 26.82 -16.32 -3.65
CA LYS A 428 26.52 -16.57 -5.07
C LYS A 428 27.33 -17.76 -5.63
N GLY A 429 26.66 -18.62 -6.38
CA GLY A 429 27.19 -19.83 -7.00
C GLY A 429 26.11 -20.88 -7.23
N ASN A 430 26.51 -22.00 -7.83
CA ASN A 430 25.65 -23.17 -8.04
C ASN A 430 25.96 -24.25 -6.99
N TYR A 431 24.90 -24.77 -6.36
CA TYR A 431 24.95 -25.77 -5.29
C TYR A 431 24.13 -26.98 -5.73
N ASN A 432 24.82 -27.99 -6.30
CA ASN A 432 24.19 -29.25 -6.68
C ASN A 432 24.03 -30.14 -5.43
N GLN A 433 22.99 -29.87 -4.64
CA GLN A 433 22.81 -30.40 -3.29
C GLN A 433 21.33 -30.61 -2.96
N LYS A 434 21.03 -31.69 -2.22
CA LYS A 434 19.78 -31.81 -1.48
C LYS A 434 19.93 -31.13 -0.13
N VAL A 435 18.93 -30.34 0.27
CA VAL A 435 18.92 -29.56 1.51
C VAL A 435 17.75 -30.02 2.37
N ILE A 436 18.02 -30.53 3.57
CA ILE A 436 17.01 -31.04 4.48
C ILE A 436 16.99 -30.16 5.73
N ILE A 437 15.86 -29.49 5.95
CA ILE A 437 15.59 -28.66 7.11
C ILE A 437 14.71 -29.48 8.05
N ASP A 438 15.28 -29.95 9.15
CA ASP A 438 14.68 -30.90 10.10
C ASP A 438 14.35 -30.29 11.49
N ARG A 439 14.83 -29.06 11.70
CA ARG A 439 14.83 -28.26 12.92
C ARG A 439 14.21 -26.86 12.65
N PRO A 440 13.53 -26.24 13.62
CA PRO A 440 12.75 -25.02 13.39
C PRO A 440 13.61 -23.74 13.29
N ASN A 441 12.96 -22.61 13.02
CA ASN A 441 13.48 -21.24 13.12
C ASN A 441 14.70 -20.94 12.23
N ILE A 442 14.99 -21.76 11.23
CA ILE A 442 16.04 -21.57 10.22
C ILE A 442 15.68 -20.39 9.29
N VAL A 443 16.66 -19.53 9.02
CA VAL A 443 16.57 -18.41 8.07
C VAL A 443 17.63 -18.60 7.00
N LEU A 444 17.24 -19.20 5.87
CA LEU A 444 18.11 -19.57 4.75
C LEU A 444 18.08 -18.47 3.68
N VAL A 445 19.18 -17.75 3.50
CA VAL A 445 19.25 -16.57 2.63
C VAL A 445 20.32 -16.76 1.56
N GLY A 446 20.02 -16.42 0.31
CA GLY A 446 21.01 -16.30 -0.75
C GLY A 446 21.52 -14.86 -0.91
N GLU A 447 22.80 -14.72 -1.31
CA GLU A 447 23.41 -13.44 -1.64
C GLU A 447 22.82 -12.77 -2.90
N SER A 448 22.13 -13.54 -3.73
CA SER A 448 21.47 -13.05 -4.94
C SER A 448 20.46 -14.07 -5.43
N ARG A 449 19.21 -13.63 -5.63
CA ARG A 449 18.10 -14.41 -6.20
C ARG A 449 18.49 -15.20 -7.44
N ASP A 450 19.06 -14.51 -8.43
CA ASP A 450 19.32 -15.06 -9.76
C ASP A 450 20.74 -15.65 -9.91
N SER A 451 21.55 -15.65 -8.85
CA SER A 451 22.94 -16.13 -8.88
C SER A 451 23.33 -17.01 -7.69
N THR A 452 22.44 -17.23 -6.72
CA THR A 452 22.56 -18.25 -5.68
C THR A 452 21.58 -19.35 -6.01
N VAL A 453 22.06 -20.44 -6.60
CA VAL A 453 21.22 -21.47 -7.21
C VAL A 453 21.43 -22.80 -6.48
N ILE A 454 20.39 -23.27 -5.80
CA ILE A 454 20.32 -24.63 -5.26
C ILE A 454 19.59 -25.47 -6.30
N VAL A 455 20.25 -26.50 -6.82
CA VAL A 455 19.77 -27.29 -7.96
C VAL A 455 19.95 -28.79 -7.70
N LEU A 456 18.98 -29.61 -8.09
CA LEU A 456 19.10 -31.07 -8.05
C LEU A 456 18.07 -31.72 -8.98
N ALA A 457 18.46 -32.77 -9.70
CA ALA A 457 17.55 -33.57 -10.51
C ALA A 457 16.97 -34.74 -9.69
N GLU A 458 15.79 -34.58 -9.08
CA GLU A 458 15.21 -35.60 -8.20
C GLU A 458 13.69 -35.81 -8.37
N THR A 459 13.27 -37.08 -8.32
CA THR A 459 11.86 -37.50 -8.25
C THR A 459 11.63 -38.45 -7.07
N ALA A 460 10.37 -38.76 -6.75
CA ALA A 460 10.03 -39.77 -5.74
C ALA A 460 10.60 -41.18 -6.01
N LYS A 461 10.94 -41.50 -7.27
CA LYS A 461 11.58 -42.76 -7.69
C LYS A 461 13.11 -42.71 -7.66
N THR A 462 13.71 -41.54 -7.93
CA THR A 462 15.16 -41.37 -8.10
C THR A 462 15.87 -40.75 -6.90
N ARG A 463 15.13 -40.34 -5.87
CA ARG A 463 15.70 -39.84 -4.60
C ARG A 463 16.66 -40.83 -3.96
N THR A 464 17.84 -40.34 -3.59
CA THR A 464 18.87 -41.10 -2.89
C THR A 464 18.69 -41.04 -1.37
N VAL A 465 18.24 -39.89 -0.84
CA VAL A 465 17.95 -39.71 0.59
C VAL A 465 16.45 -39.92 0.84
N THR A 466 16.11 -41.01 1.51
CA THR A 466 14.73 -41.42 1.84
C THR A 466 14.37 -41.21 3.32
N GLN A 467 15.37 -41.14 4.20
CA GLN A 467 15.24 -40.81 5.62
C GLN A 467 16.38 -39.88 6.05
N TYR A 468 16.13 -39.04 7.07
CA TYR A 468 17.12 -38.19 7.72
C TYR A 468 16.70 -38.00 9.17
N HIS A 469 17.63 -38.18 10.12
CA HIS A 469 17.38 -38.23 11.58
C HIS A 469 16.12 -39.04 11.96
N GLY A 470 16.00 -40.25 11.40
CA GLY A 470 14.87 -41.18 11.63
C GLY A 470 13.53 -40.79 10.99
N LYS A 471 13.39 -39.55 10.51
CA LYS A 471 12.18 -39.05 9.84
C LYS A 471 12.23 -39.28 8.32
N PRO A 472 11.10 -39.60 7.66
CA PRO A 472 11.05 -39.71 6.19
C PRO A 472 11.38 -38.40 5.47
N VAL A 473 12.04 -38.50 4.31
CA VAL A 473 12.44 -37.36 3.47
C VAL A 473 11.64 -37.38 2.16
N GLY A 474 11.00 -36.24 1.84
CA GLY A 474 10.25 -36.08 0.59
C GLY A 474 11.13 -36.06 -0.66
N ASN A 475 10.51 -36.16 -1.83
CA ASN A 475 11.14 -35.71 -3.07
C ASN A 475 11.16 -34.18 -3.09
N GLY A 476 12.32 -33.59 -3.32
CA GLY A 476 12.49 -32.13 -3.21
C GLY A 476 13.96 -31.72 -3.16
N VAL A 477 14.30 -30.59 -3.76
CA VAL A 477 15.65 -30.00 -3.69
C VAL A 477 15.88 -29.43 -2.29
N ILE A 478 14.91 -28.64 -1.80
CA ILE A 478 14.76 -28.31 -0.37
C ILE A 478 13.61 -29.15 0.19
N VAL A 479 13.84 -29.80 1.34
CA VAL A 479 12.85 -30.58 2.08
C VAL A 479 12.75 -30.05 3.51
N LEU A 480 11.61 -29.47 3.88
CA LEU A 480 11.28 -29.15 5.27
C LEU A 480 10.60 -30.36 5.91
N GLN A 481 11.18 -30.96 6.95
CA GLN A 481 10.55 -32.04 7.69
C GLN A 481 9.50 -31.52 8.68
N GLU A 482 8.82 -32.46 9.32
CA GLU A 482 7.88 -32.21 10.40
C GLU A 482 8.61 -31.71 11.66
N GLY A 483 8.23 -30.53 12.13
CA GLY A 483 8.92 -29.80 13.20
C GLY A 483 9.90 -28.71 12.73
N ALA A 484 10.16 -28.57 11.42
CA ALA A 484 11.01 -27.50 10.87
C ALA A 484 10.27 -26.15 10.72
N ASP A 485 9.48 -25.80 11.73
CA ASP A 485 8.55 -24.67 11.76
C ASP A 485 9.24 -23.29 11.72
N ASP A 486 8.47 -22.25 11.39
CA ASP A 486 8.93 -20.85 11.30
C ASP A 486 10.06 -20.60 10.27
N CYS A 487 10.38 -21.58 9.43
CA CYS A 487 11.46 -21.50 8.45
C CYS A 487 11.26 -20.35 7.46
N VAL A 488 12.32 -19.60 7.16
CA VAL A 488 12.34 -18.52 6.16
C VAL A 488 13.35 -18.86 5.07
N ILE A 489 12.95 -18.74 3.80
CA ILE A 489 13.81 -18.93 2.62
C ILE A 489 13.76 -17.65 1.78
N SER A 490 14.91 -17.05 1.48
CA SER A 490 14.98 -15.72 0.85
C SER A 490 16.10 -15.57 -0.18
N GLY A 491 15.85 -14.82 -1.26
CA GLY A 491 16.90 -14.31 -2.15
C GLY A 491 17.73 -15.37 -2.87
N LEU A 492 17.13 -16.48 -3.29
CA LEU A 492 17.81 -17.56 -4.01
C LEU A 492 16.93 -18.21 -5.08
N THR A 493 17.55 -19.00 -5.96
CA THR A 493 16.87 -19.88 -6.91
C THR A 493 16.88 -21.31 -6.37
N VAL A 494 15.72 -21.97 -6.35
CA VAL A 494 15.60 -23.43 -6.14
C VAL A 494 15.10 -24.06 -7.43
N TYR A 495 15.88 -24.96 -8.02
CA TYR A 495 15.57 -25.57 -9.32
C TYR A 495 15.62 -27.10 -9.27
N ASN A 496 14.48 -27.76 -9.49
CA ASN A 496 14.46 -29.20 -9.79
C ASN A 496 14.56 -29.39 -11.31
N ASN A 497 15.75 -29.74 -11.79
CA ASN A 497 16.11 -29.77 -13.20
C ASN A 497 16.06 -31.20 -13.82
N TYR A 498 15.28 -32.11 -13.23
CA TYR A 498 15.24 -33.51 -13.65
C TYR A 498 14.73 -33.69 -15.09
N GLY A 499 13.72 -32.93 -15.52
CA GLY A 499 13.20 -32.94 -16.88
C GLY A 499 14.23 -32.59 -17.95
N THR A 500 15.07 -31.58 -17.69
CA THR A 500 16.16 -31.16 -18.59
C THR A 500 17.37 -32.09 -18.54
N THR A 501 17.62 -32.76 -17.39
CA THR A 501 18.91 -33.41 -17.09
C THR A 501 18.88 -34.94 -17.15
N VAL A 502 17.71 -35.56 -16.96
CA VAL A 502 17.59 -37.03 -16.81
C VAL A 502 16.55 -37.62 -17.76
N GLU A 503 15.32 -37.11 -17.75
CA GLU A 503 14.20 -37.65 -18.52
C GLU A 503 13.16 -36.55 -18.72
N ASN A 504 12.85 -36.16 -19.96
CA ASN A 504 11.85 -35.14 -20.25
C ASN A 504 10.43 -35.66 -19.95
N THR A 505 9.98 -35.44 -18.71
CA THR A 505 8.69 -35.94 -18.19
C THR A 505 8.08 -34.95 -17.21
N THR A 506 6.75 -34.85 -17.17
CA THR A 506 6.00 -34.05 -16.18
C THR A 506 5.66 -34.85 -14.92
N THR A 507 6.62 -35.63 -14.42
CA THR A 507 6.50 -36.29 -13.11
C THR A 507 6.74 -35.31 -11.96
N HIS A 508 6.46 -35.72 -10.72
CA HIS A 508 6.52 -34.86 -9.54
C HIS A 508 7.98 -34.50 -9.19
N GLN A 509 8.34 -33.24 -9.47
CA GLN A 509 9.71 -32.69 -9.43
C GLN A 509 9.73 -31.46 -8.53
N MET A 510 9.31 -31.63 -7.28
CA MET A 510 9.20 -30.54 -6.31
C MET A 510 10.56 -29.82 -6.16
N SER A 511 10.55 -28.50 -6.19
CA SER A 511 11.72 -27.67 -5.89
C SER A 511 11.84 -27.50 -4.37
N ILE A 512 10.74 -27.09 -3.75
CA ILE A 512 10.60 -26.99 -2.29
C ILE A 512 9.41 -27.86 -1.87
N PHE A 513 9.69 -28.91 -1.09
CA PHE A 513 8.69 -29.74 -0.42
C PHE A 513 8.74 -29.51 1.09
N GLY A 514 7.60 -29.54 1.79
CA GLY A 514 7.59 -29.30 3.24
C GLY A 514 6.46 -29.95 4.03
N ARG A 515 6.75 -30.30 5.29
CA ARG A 515 5.80 -30.73 6.34
C ARG A 515 5.76 -29.78 7.55
N ALA A 516 6.56 -28.72 7.55
CA ALA A 516 6.55 -27.66 8.55
C ALA A 516 5.37 -26.69 8.36
N THR A 517 5.02 -25.94 9.41
CA THR A 517 4.11 -24.78 9.35
C THR A 517 4.84 -23.47 9.66
N ARG A 518 4.20 -22.33 9.33
CA ARG A 518 4.75 -20.97 9.45
C ARG A 518 5.95 -20.74 8.51
N THR A 519 5.94 -21.40 7.36
CA THR A 519 7.00 -21.31 6.33
C THR A 519 6.86 -20.04 5.50
N ILE A 520 7.95 -19.29 5.36
CA ILE A 520 8.06 -18.07 4.56
C ILE A 520 9.00 -18.33 3.39
N VAL A 521 8.60 -18.00 2.15
CA VAL A 521 9.47 -18.05 0.96
C VAL A 521 9.31 -16.75 0.18
N ILE A 522 10.37 -15.94 0.07
CA ILE A 522 10.28 -14.55 -0.42
C ILE A 522 11.45 -14.13 -1.32
N ASN A 523 11.17 -13.37 -2.38
CA ASN A 523 12.17 -12.95 -3.38
C ASN A 523 12.99 -14.13 -3.97
N CYS A 524 12.36 -15.28 -4.18
CA CYS A 524 13.00 -16.48 -4.74
C CYS A 524 12.49 -16.81 -6.13
N ASN A 525 13.34 -17.47 -6.92
CA ASN A 525 12.91 -18.23 -8.08
C ASN A 525 12.66 -19.68 -7.64
N VAL A 526 11.51 -20.25 -7.99
CA VAL A 526 11.13 -21.63 -7.60
C VAL A 526 10.71 -22.37 -8.86
N TRP A 527 11.64 -23.13 -9.43
CA TRP A 527 11.52 -23.71 -10.76
C TRP A 527 11.54 -25.24 -10.70
N ALA A 528 10.70 -25.88 -11.50
CA ALA A 528 10.72 -27.31 -11.73
C ALA A 528 10.52 -27.59 -13.22
N ASP A 529 11.15 -28.65 -13.73
CA ASP A 529 10.87 -29.15 -15.08
C ASP A 529 9.68 -30.13 -15.12
N GLY A 530 8.99 -30.33 -13.99
CA GLY A 530 7.84 -31.24 -13.85
C GLY A 530 6.61 -30.61 -13.22
N ASN A 531 5.96 -31.33 -12.30
CA ASN A 531 4.88 -30.83 -11.45
C ASN A 531 5.40 -30.35 -10.09
N ASP A 532 4.52 -29.68 -9.33
CA ASP A 532 4.58 -29.53 -7.88
C ASP A 532 5.72 -28.65 -7.32
N ALA A 533 6.17 -27.62 -8.07
CA ALA A 533 7.34 -26.80 -7.71
C ALA A 533 7.42 -26.32 -6.24
N LEU A 534 6.31 -25.86 -5.66
CA LEU A 534 6.20 -25.42 -4.25
C LEU A 534 5.07 -26.16 -3.51
N SER A 535 5.47 -27.18 -2.74
CA SER A 535 4.59 -28.20 -2.13
C SER A 535 4.67 -28.22 -0.61
N LEU A 536 3.84 -27.42 0.07
CA LEU A 536 3.84 -27.31 1.54
C LEU A 536 2.61 -28.01 2.15
N TRP A 537 2.84 -29.17 2.75
CA TRP A 537 1.85 -30.20 3.11
C TRP A 537 1.97 -30.60 4.60
N ALA A 538 1.85 -29.64 5.52
CA ALA A 538 1.90 -29.88 6.96
C ALA A 538 0.84 -30.90 7.45
N PRO A 539 1.11 -31.67 8.53
CA PRO A 539 0.18 -32.65 9.10
C PRO A 539 -1.21 -32.09 9.39
N ALA A 540 -2.25 -32.93 9.24
CA ALA A 540 -3.66 -32.52 9.32
C ALA A 540 -4.06 -31.32 8.43
N GLY A 541 -3.21 -30.93 7.48
CA GLY A 541 -3.35 -29.70 6.70
C GLY A 541 -3.40 -28.44 7.59
N ASN A 542 -2.71 -28.42 8.73
CA ASN A 542 -2.72 -27.29 9.68
C ASN A 542 -1.74 -26.15 9.29
N GLY A 543 -1.13 -26.26 8.11
CA GLY A 543 -0.03 -25.40 7.68
C GLY A 543 -0.44 -23.96 7.42
N MET A 544 0.45 -23.03 7.71
CA MET A 544 0.34 -21.61 7.41
C MET A 544 1.58 -21.19 6.62
N TYR A 545 1.40 -20.66 5.40
CA TYR A 545 2.51 -20.34 4.50
C TYR A 545 2.39 -18.94 3.91
N TYR A 546 3.50 -18.21 3.83
CA TYR A 546 3.56 -16.87 3.24
C TYR A 546 4.58 -16.80 2.11
N HIS A 547 4.13 -16.28 0.96
CA HIS A 547 4.92 -16.20 -0.26
C HIS A 547 4.88 -14.78 -0.83
N ALA A 548 6.04 -14.21 -1.17
CA ALA A 548 6.09 -12.88 -1.77
C ALA A 548 7.18 -12.76 -2.83
N ASP A 549 6.89 -11.99 -3.89
CA ASP A 549 7.85 -11.64 -4.95
C ASP A 549 8.44 -12.86 -5.70
N LEU A 550 7.78 -14.02 -5.65
CA LEU A 550 8.31 -15.25 -6.22
C LEU A 550 8.16 -15.30 -7.74
N TYR A 551 9.09 -15.97 -8.41
CA TYR A 551 8.89 -16.42 -9.79
C TYR A 551 8.78 -17.95 -9.79
N LEU A 552 7.56 -18.46 -9.91
CA LEU A 552 7.28 -19.88 -10.02
C LEU A 552 7.23 -20.29 -11.50
N ARG A 553 8.03 -21.30 -11.87
CA ARG A 553 8.07 -21.86 -13.23
C ARG A 553 7.88 -23.38 -13.18
N CYS A 554 6.92 -23.89 -13.94
CA CYS A 554 6.56 -25.31 -13.96
C CYS A 554 5.89 -25.66 -15.31
N PRO A 555 6.44 -26.55 -16.16
CA PRO A 555 5.74 -26.98 -17.38
C PRO A 555 4.65 -28.01 -17.08
N GLY A 556 4.61 -28.59 -15.88
CA GLY A 556 3.63 -29.58 -15.45
C GLY A 556 2.34 -29.00 -14.85
N VAL A 557 2.00 -29.40 -13.63
CA VAL A 557 0.78 -28.96 -12.92
C VAL A 557 1.05 -28.54 -11.47
N ASP A 558 0.09 -27.81 -10.90
CA ASP A 558 -0.07 -27.55 -9.47
C ASP A 558 1.17 -26.89 -8.83
N PHE A 559 1.65 -25.81 -9.44
CA PHE A 559 2.98 -25.21 -9.22
C PHE A 559 3.11 -24.64 -7.79
N LEU A 560 1.99 -24.12 -7.27
CA LEU A 560 1.77 -23.82 -5.85
C LEU A 560 0.62 -24.70 -5.38
N CYS A 561 0.92 -25.67 -4.50
CA CYS A 561 -0.04 -26.65 -4.00
C CYS A 561 0.01 -26.81 -2.47
N PRO A 562 -0.43 -25.79 -1.70
CA PRO A 562 -0.37 -25.79 -0.24
C PRO A 562 -1.58 -26.52 0.38
N ARG A 563 -1.36 -27.15 1.54
CA ARG A 563 -2.42 -27.70 2.41
C ARG A 563 -2.55 -26.88 3.68
N GLY A 564 -3.69 -26.24 3.90
CA GLY A 564 -3.97 -25.37 5.05
C GLY A 564 -4.32 -23.93 4.66
N TRP A 565 -3.57 -22.96 5.19
CA TRP A 565 -3.70 -21.54 4.88
C TRP A 565 -2.46 -21.06 4.11
N CYS A 566 -2.66 -20.33 3.01
CA CYS A 566 -1.58 -19.77 2.22
C CYS A 566 -1.91 -18.35 1.76
N TYR A 567 -0.97 -17.42 1.93
CA TYR A 567 -1.01 -16.08 1.35
C TYR A 567 0.16 -15.89 0.40
N ALA A 568 -0.12 -15.58 -0.87
CA ALA A 568 0.87 -15.25 -1.88
C ALA A 568 0.65 -13.82 -2.42
N THR A 569 1.72 -13.05 -2.61
CA THR A 569 1.62 -11.69 -3.18
C THR A 569 2.76 -11.36 -4.14
N ARG A 570 2.47 -10.57 -5.19
CA ARG A 570 3.45 -10.15 -6.22
C ARG A 570 4.22 -11.30 -6.87
N CYS A 571 3.63 -12.49 -6.92
CA CYS A 571 4.23 -13.65 -7.57
C CYS A 571 4.00 -13.59 -9.08
N ARG A 572 4.97 -14.05 -9.87
CA ARG A 572 4.80 -14.42 -11.28
C ARG A 572 4.71 -15.94 -11.38
N PHE A 573 3.65 -16.45 -12.00
CA PHE A 573 3.49 -17.85 -12.34
C PHE A 573 3.63 -18.01 -13.87
N TYR A 574 4.51 -18.91 -14.31
CA TYR A 574 4.70 -19.23 -15.73
C TYR A 574 4.75 -20.74 -15.96
N GLY A 575 4.02 -21.27 -16.93
CA GLY A 575 4.01 -22.72 -17.20
C GLY A 575 3.63 -23.14 -18.61
N ASP A 576 3.42 -24.43 -18.81
CA ASP A 576 3.11 -25.03 -20.13
C ASP A 576 2.25 -26.31 -20.02
N GLY A 577 1.36 -26.34 -19.01
CA GLY A 577 0.68 -27.57 -18.61
C GLY A 577 -0.77 -27.36 -18.20
N ARG A 578 -1.33 -28.27 -17.41
CA ARG A 578 -2.80 -28.30 -17.26
C ARG A 578 -3.35 -27.24 -16.30
N ALA A 579 -2.69 -26.98 -15.17
CA ALA A 579 -3.18 -26.02 -14.15
C ALA A 579 -2.04 -25.39 -13.33
N LEU A 580 -2.11 -24.08 -13.05
CA LEU A 580 -1.04 -23.39 -12.31
C LEU A 580 -1.14 -23.54 -10.78
N ILE A 581 -2.35 -23.47 -10.20
CA ILE A 581 -2.54 -23.50 -8.73
C ILE A 581 -3.51 -24.60 -8.27
N TRP A 582 -3.24 -25.13 -7.08
CA TRP A 582 -4.08 -26.11 -6.39
C TRP A 582 -4.19 -25.77 -4.90
N HIS A 583 -5.18 -26.32 -4.20
CA HIS A 583 -5.35 -26.09 -2.76
C HIS A 583 -6.07 -27.24 -2.05
N ASP A 584 -5.62 -27.55 -0.83
CA ASP A 584 -6.27 -28.46 0.12
C ASP A 584 -6.62 -27.72 1.41
N GLY A 585 -7.91 -27.43 1.58
CA GLY A 585 -8.49 -26.84 2.78
C GLY A 585 -9.32 -27.82 3.60
N ARG A 586 -9.11 -29.14 3.47
CA ARG A 586 -9.97 -30.14 4.13
C ARG A 586 -9.97 -30.01 5.65
N GLY A 587 -11.10 -30.28 6.28
CA GLY A 587 -11.25 -30.39 7.73
C GLY A 587 -11.38 -29.09 8.53
N ASP A 588 -11.17 -27.91 7.92
CA ASP A 588 -11.50 -26.61 8.53
C ASP A 588 -11.96 -25.64 7.44
N LYS A 589 -13.21 -25.19 7.50
CA LYS A 589 -13.84 -24.30 6.51
C LYS A 589 -13.05 -23.01 6.29
N SER A 590 -12.29 -22.55 7.28
CA SER A 590 -11.50 -21.32 7.21
C SER A 590 -10.18 -21.46 6.45
N LYS A 591 -9.70 -22.68 6.15
CA LYS A 591 -8.51 -22.93 5.32
C LYS A 591 -8.69 -22.41 3.91
N LYS A 592 -7.71 -21.66 3.39
CA LYS A 592 -7.80 -20.92 2.12
C LYS A 592 -6.44 -20.66 1.48
N LEU A 593 -6.42 -20.63 0.14
CA LEU A 593 -5.35 -20.06 -0.68
C LEU A 593 -5.76 -18.66 -1.12
N VAL A 594 -4.96 -17.67 -0.76
CA VAL A 594 -5.15 -16.26 -1.11
C VAL A 594 -3.97 -15.83 -1.97
N ILE A 595 -4.23 -15.32 -3.17
CA ILE A 595 -3.21 -14.80 -4.08
C ILE A 595 -3.57 -13.37 -4.46
N THR A 596 -2.65 -12.43 -4.25
CA THR A 596 -2.90 -11.01 -4.48
C THR A 596 -1.84 -10.37 -5.38
N ASN A 597 -2.22 -9.36 -6.16
CA ASN A 597 -1.31 -8.51 -6.95
C ASN A 597 -0.30 -9.29 -7.82
N SER A 598 -0.68 -10.48 -8.30
CA SER A 598 0.21 -11.47 -8.94
C SER A 598 -0.14 -11.65 -10.43
N SER A 599 0.79 -12.19 -11.22
CA SER A 599 0.57 -12.46 -12.65
C SER A 599 0.64 -13.95 -12.99
N PHE A 600 -0.27 -14.39 -13.85
CA PHE A 600 -0.37 -15.76 -14.37
C PHE A 600 -0.23 -15.75 -15.88
N ASP A 601 0.67 -16.59 -16.39
CA ASP A 601 1.01 -16.66 -17.80
C ASP A 601 1.42 -18.10 -18.17
N ALA A 602 1.34 -18.46 -19.45
CA ALA A 602 1.67 -19.79 -19.92
C ALA A 602 2.16 -19.78 -21.38
N GLN A 603 2.94 -20.80 -21.74
CA GLN A 603 3.42 -21.07 -23.09
C GLN A 603 2.32 -21.70 -23.98
N SER A 604 1.33 -22.37 -23.38
CA SER A 604 0.17 -22.95 -24.06
C SER A 604 -1.11 -22.88 -23.19
N PRO A 605 -2.31 -23.09 -23.76
CA PRO A 605 -3.58 -22.86 -23.06
C PRO A 605 -3.76 -23.69 -21.78
N THR A 606 -3.73 -23.01 -20.64
CA THR A 606 -3.65 -23.58 -19.27
C THR A 606 -4.84 -23.11 -18.43
N ILE A 607 -5.50 -23.97 -17.62
CA ILE A 607 -6.53 -23.48 -16.68
C ILE A 607 -5.88 -22.82 -15.45
N LEU A 608 -6.48 -21.75 -14.90
CA LEU A 608 -5.88 -21.00 -13.79
C LEU A 608 -5.50 -21.91 -12.60
N GLY A 609 -6.42 -22.78 -12.20
CA GLY A 609 -6.20 -23.71 -11.08
C GLY A 609 -7.32 -24.73 -10.93
N ARG A 610 -7.11 -25.69 -10.03
CA ARG A 610 -8.02 -26.83 -9.81
C ARG A 610 -8.04 -27.29 -8.36
N TRP A 611 -9.06 -28.07 -7.99
CA TRP A 611 -9.17 -28.69 -6.66
C TRP A 611 -9.74 -30.10 -6.77
N HIS A 612 -9.44 -30.97 -5.79
CA HIS A 612 -10.13 -32.26 -5.64
C HIS A 612 -10.43 -32.64 -4.18
N HIS A 613 -10.01 -31.81 -3.23
CA HIS A 613 -10.44 -31.79 -1.83
C HIS A 613 -11.22 -30.49 -1.57
N ASP A 614 -11.90 -30.39 -0.43
CA ASP A 614 -12.49 -29.11 0.04
C ASP A 614 -11.46 -27.99 -0.05
N SER A 615 -11.82 -26.87 -0.67
CA SER A 615 -10.90 -25.77 -0.97
C SER A 615 -11.59 -24.41 -0.86
N GLN A 616 -10.80 -23.34 -0.73
CA GLN A 616 -11.27 -21.96 -0.79
C GLN A 616 -10.18 -21.09 -1.42
N PHE A 617 -10.53 -20.34 -2.45
CA PHE A 617 -9.60 -19.49 -3.21
C PHE A 617 -10.05 -18.02 -3.15
N PHE A 618 -9.10 -17.11 -2.94
CA PHE A 618 -9.29 -15.66 -3.16
C PHE A 618 -8.19 -15.15 -4.09
N ILE A 619 -8.56 -14.67 -5.27
CA ILE A 619 -7.63 -14.16 -6.29
C ILE A 619 -7.92 -12.65 -6.47
N ILE A 620 -6.99 -11.79 -6.06
CA ILE A 620 -7.24 -10.35 -5.85
C ILE A 620 -6.24 -9.49 -6.63
N ASN A 621 -6.72 -8.58 -7.49
CA ASN A 621 -5.92 -7.68 -8.33
C ASN A 621 -4.87 -8.42 -9.19
N CYS A 622 -5.17 -9.66 -9.59
CA CYS A 622 -4.26 -10.47 -10.38
C CYS A 622 -4.46 -10.27 -11.89
N GLN A 623 -3.41 -10.53 -12.65
CA GLN A 623 -3.41 -10.40 -14.11
C GLN A 623 -3.18 -11.77 -14.74
N MET A 624 -3.90 -12.06 -15.81
CA MET A 624 -3.84 -13.32 -16.56
C MET A 624 -3.55 -13.02 -18.03
N SER A 625 -2.61 -13.73 -18.65
CA SER A 625 -2.43 -13.66 -20.10
C SER A 625 -3.56 -14.38 -20.85
N GLU A 626 -3.61 -14.22 -22.17
CA GLU A 626 -4.61 -14.89 -23.02
C GLU A 626 -4.45 -16.42 -23.04
N GLN A 627 -3.27 -16.92 -22.67
CA GLN A 627 -2.96 -18.35 -22.54
C GLN A 627 -3.54 -18.96 -21.26
N ILE A 628 -4.01 -18.14 -20.31
CA ILE A 628 -4.90 -18.63 -19.26
C ILE A 628 -6.28 -18.85 -19.89
N LEU A 629 -6.82 -20.06 -19.79
CA LEU A 629 -8.12 -20.42 -20.36
C LEU A 629 -9.26 -19.64 -19.69
N ASP A 630 -10.32 -19.38 -20.47
CA ASP A 630 -11.48 -18.60 -20.02
C ASP A 630 -12.47 -19.45 -19.20
N CYS A 631 -12.01 -19.99 -18.06
CA CYS A 631 -12.82 -20.84 -17.20
C CYS A 631 -12.44 -20.73 -15.72
N ASN A 632 -13.44 -20.96 -14.85
CA ASN A 632 -13.29 -20.86 -13.40
C ASN A 632 -12.49 -22.03 -12.79
N ILE A 633 -11.89 -21.82 -11.62
CA ILE A 633 -11.17 -22.84 -10.85
C ILE A 633 -12.12 -24.00 -10.48
N GLY A 634 -11.94 -25.14 -11.14
CA GLY A 634 -12.88 -26.26 -11.15
C GLY A 634 -12.36 -27.54 -10.48
N TYR A 635 -13.23 -28.56 -10.41
CA TYR A 635 -12.85 -29.88 -9.92
C TYR A 635 -11.86 -30.55 -10.90
N ALA A 636 -10.83 -31.21 -10.37
CA ALA A 636 -9.67 -31.66 -11.16
C ALA A 636 -9.92 -32.89 -12.06
N TYR A 637 -11.14 -33.46 -12.02
CA TYR A 637 -11.53 -34.70 -12.69
C TYR A 637 -12.99 -34.60 -13.18
N SER A 638 -13.28 -35.12 -14.37
CA SER A 638 -14.64 -35.23 -14.91
C SER A 638 -15.23 -36.63 -14.76
N ASP A 639 -14.40 -37.63 -14.46
CA ASP A 639 -14.73 -39.05 -14.47
C ASP A 639 -14.97 -39.64 -13.07
N LYS A 640 -14.60 -38.91 -12.01
CA LYS A 640 -14.63 -39.39 -10.61
C LYS A 640 -14.60 -38.24 -9.60
N VAL A 641 -15.10 -38.51 -8.40
CA VAL A 641 -14.91 -37.70 -7.20
C VAL A 641 -13.96 -38.47 -6.27
N LEU A 642 -12.87 -37.84 -5.82
CA LEU A 642 -11.87 -38.48 -4.95
C LEU A 642 -12.19 -38.35 -3.46
N ASP A 643 -12.66 -37.16 -3.04
CA ASP A 643 -13.01 -36.85 -1.66
C ASP A 643 -14.37 -36.12 -1.61
N PRO A 644 -15.18 -36.32 -0.55
CA PRO A 644 -16.34 -35.48 -0.29
C PRO A 644 -15.89 -34.04 -0.03
N CYS A 645 -16.53 -33.07 -0.69
CA CYS A 645 -16.25 -31.64 -0.56
C CYS A 645 -17.50 -30.90 -0.03
N PRO A 646 -17.90 -31.11 1.24
CA PRO A 646 -19.15 -30.61 1.82
C PRO A 646 -19.34 -29.09 1.81
N TRP A 647 -18.30 -28.28 1.56
CA TRP A 647 -18.45 -26.82 1.43
C TRP A 647 -18.54 -26.32 -0.02
N GLY A 648 -18.47 -27.22 -1.00
CA GLY A 648 -18.63 -26.92 -2.43
C GLY A 648 -17.55 -26.01 -3.01
N GLN A 649 -17.84 -25.44 -4.19
CA GLN A 649 -16.94 -24.51 -4.87
C GLN A 649 -16.94 -23.15 -4.15
N ARG A 650 -15.77 -22.74 -3.64
CA ARG A 650 -15.60 -21.47 -2.90
C ARG A 650 -14.46 -20.67 -3.51
N VAL A 651 -14.73 -20.04 -4.65
CA VAL A 651 -13.74 -19.33 -5.45
C VAL A 651 -14.17 -17.87 -5.59
N TYR A 652 -13.31 -16.96 -5.17
CA TYR A 652 -13.62 -15.54 -5.10
C TYR A 652 -12.59 -14.67 -5.81
N TYR A 653 -13.09 -13.66 -6.53
CA TYR A 653 -12.32 -12.74 -7.37
C TYR A 653 -12.60 -11.28 -7.00
N TYR A 654 -11.58 -10.44 -7.13
CA TYR A 654 -11.74 -8.99 -7.12
C TYR A 654 -10.66 -8.31 -7.95
N GLY A 655 -11.03 -7.41 -8.86
CA GLY A 655 -10.09 -6.58 -9.62
C GLY A 655 -9.19 -7.35 -10.59
N CYS A 656 -9.46 -8.63 -10.81
CA CYS A 656 -8.70 -9.49 -11.71
C CYS A 656 -8.96 -9.14 -13.19
N ARG A 657 -7.99 -9.44 -14.06
CA ARG A 657 -8.08 -9.14 -15.50
C ARG A 657 -7.41 -10.22 -16.33
N ARG A 658 -8.03 -10.53 -17.47
CA ARG A 658 -7.51 -11.47 -18.47
C ARG A 658 -7.31 -10.77 -19.82
N GLN A 659 -6.17 -10.98 -20.48
CA GLN A 659 -5.97 -10.51 -21.85
C GLN A 659 -6.99 -11.16 -22.79
N GLY A 660 -7.56 -10.39 -23.72
CA GLY A 660 -8.70 -10.84 -24.54
C GLY A 660 -10.06 -10.85 -23.81
N GLY A 661 -10.13 -10.45 -22.54
CA GLY A 661 -11.37 -10.42 -21.76
C GLY A 661 -11.74 -11.75 -21.11
N HIS A 662 -12.92 -11.82 -20.50
CA HIS A 662 -13.45 -13.04 -19.87
C HIS A 662 -14.97 -13.16 -19.93
N SER A 663 -15.50 -14.38 -19.95
CA SER A 663 -16.94 -14.72 -19.90
C SER A 663 -17.64 -14.48 -18.54
N GLY A 664 -17.15 -13.53 -17.75
CA GLY A 664 -17.69 -13.19 -16.41
C GLY A 664 -17.18 -14.04 -15.24
N TRP A 665 -16.38 -15.10 -15.46
CA TRP A 665 -15.89 -15.95 -14.36
C TRP A 665 -14.90 -15.25 -13.41
N LEU A 666 -14.31 -14.11 -13.80
CA LEU A 666 -13.45 -13.25 -12.98
C LEU A 666 -14.21 -12.09 -12.30
N ASP A 667 -15.53 -12.02 -12.43
CA ASP A 667 -16.33 -10.91 -11.91
C ASP A 667 -16.20 -10.75 -10.39
N ASN A 668 -16.21 -9.49 -9.93
CA ASN A 668 -16.08 -9.14 -8.52
C ASN A 668 -17.20 -9.79 -7.68
N ASN A 669 -16.86 -10.83 -6.90
CA ASN A 669 -17.83 -11.65 -6.18
C ASN A 669 -17.54 -11.80 -4.67
N LEU A 670 -16.67 -10.98 -4.08
CA LEU A 670 -16.36 -11.03 -2.63
C LEU A 670 -17.60 -10.95 -1.72
N GLN A 671 -18.68 -10.30 -2.18
CA GLN A 671 -19.98 -10.25 -1.51
C GLN A 671 -20.69 -11.61 -1.38
N GLN A 672 -20.24 -12.62 -2.14
CA GLN A 672 -20.69 -14.02 -2.05
C GLN A 672 -19.83 -14.85 -1.08
N ALA A 673 -18.71 -14.29 -0.59
CA ALA A 673 -17.89 -14.95 0.41
C ALA A 673 -18.45 -14.75 1.82
N GLU A 674 -18.17 -15.72 2.69
CA GLU A 674 -18.53 -15.65 4.11
C GLU A 674 -17.91 -14.41 4.76
N SER A 675 -18.75 -13.65 5.49
CA SER A 675 -18.44 -12.31 6.03
C SER A 675 -18.17 -11.19 5.02
N ALA A 676 -18.39 -11.41 3.72
CA ALA A 676 -18.31 -10.40 2.64
C ALA A 676 -17.09 -9.43 2.75
N PRO A 677 -15.85 -9.95 2.84
CA PRO A 677 -14.67 -9.14 3.12
C PRO A 677 -14.41 -8.11 2.03
N ALA A 678 -14.24 -6.84 2.41
CA ALA A 678 -13.75 -5.82 1.49
C ALA A 678 -12.30 -6.14 1.07
N PHE A 679 -11.98 -5.96 -0.21
CA PHE A 679 -10.69 -6.40 -0.79
C PHE A 679 -9.45 -5.90 -0.02
N TYR A 680 -9.50 -4.67 0.51
CA TYR A 680 -8.40 -4.06 1.27
C TYR A 680 -8.20 -4.66 2.68
N GLY A 681 -9.15 -5.46 3.16
CA GLY A 681 -9.06 -6.27 4.38
C GLY A 681 -8.52 -7.69 4.16
N ILE A 682 -8.33 -8.11 2.90
CA ILE A 682 -7.75 -9.42 2.55
C ILE A 682 -6.23 -9.34 2.68
N THR A 683 -5.76 -9.40 3.92
CA THR A 683 -4.34 -9.37 4.30
C THR A 683 -3.80 -10.76 4.63
N ALA A 684 -2.48 -10.88 4.81
CA ALA A 684 -1.86 -12.08 5.37
C ALA A 684 -2.46 -12.43 6.73
N GLN A 685 -2.53 -11.48 7.67
CA GLN A 685 -3.09 -11.71 9.00
C GLN A 685 -4.58 -12.14 8.97
N TRP A 686 -5.40 -11.59 8.06
CA TRP A 686 -6.77 -12.07 7.83
C TRP A 686 -6.80 -13.50 7.30
N THR A 687 -5.89 -13.83 6.38
CA THR A 687 -5.79 -15.16 5.77
C THR A 687 -5.53 -16.24 6.81
N PHE A 688 -4.66 -15.98 7.79
CA PHE A 688 -4.38 -16.89 8.91
C PHE A 688 -5.36 -16.74 10.09
N GLY A 689 -6.43 -15.94 9.95
CA GLY A 689 -7.42 -15.72 11.01
C GLY A 689 -6.84 -15.12 12.29
N GLY A 690 -5.82 -14.26 12.16
CA GLY A 690 -5.08 -13.66 13.29
C GLY A 690 -4.06 -14.58 13.97
N LYS A 691 -3.98 -15.87 13.60
CA LYS A 691 -3.10 -16.86 14.24
C LYS A 691 -1.60 -16.63 13.97
N TRP A 692 -1.25 -15.88 12.93
CA TRP A 692 0.12 -15.62 12.50
C TRP A 692 0.25 -14.28 11.77
N ASP A 693 1.37 -13.58 12.01
CA ASP A 693 1.78 -12.37 11.29
C ASP A 693 3.17 -12.59 10.68
N PRO A 694 3.25 -13.16 9.45
CA PRO A 694 4.52 -13.36 8.77
C PRO A 694 5.17 -12.04 8.36
N GLU A 695 4.39 -11.00 8.08
CA GLU A 695 4.90 -9.71 7.60
C GLU A 695 5.65 -8.99 8.73
N ARG A 696 5.23 -9.17 9.98
CA ARG A 696 6.06 -8.82 11.15
C ARG A 696 7.36 -9.62 11.20
N ARG A 697 7.32 -10.95 11.06
CA ARG A 697 8.56 -11.77 11.09
C ARG A 697 9.53 -11.38 9.98
N ILE A 698 9.04 -10.91 8.84
CA ILE A 698 9.86 -10.37 7.73
C ILE A 698 10.44 -9.00 8.10
N ARG A 699 9.66 -8.08 8.68
CA ARG A 699 10.17 -6.79 9.20
C ARG A 699 11.23 -6.99 10.30
N ASP A 700 10.98 -7.90 11.24
CA ASP A 700 11.88 -8.24 12.35
C ASP A 700 13.20 -8.91 11.87
N LEU A 701 13.25 -9.39 10.61
CA LEU A 701 14.42 -9.98 9.95
C LEU A 701 14.96 -9.14 8.78
N TRP A 702 14.43 -7.94 8.53
CA TRP A 702 14.69 -7.17 7.29
C TRP A 702 16.17 -6.80 7.08
N ASN A 703 16.99 -6.79 8.14
CA ASN A 703 18.43 -6.54 8.05
C ASN A 703 19.26 -7.73 7.52
N VAL A 704 18.67 -8.93 7.42
CA VAL A 704 19.34 -10.15 6.92
C VAL A 704 18.63 -10.80 5.72
N LEU A 705 17.42 -10.38 5.39
CA LEU A 705 16.70 -10.90 4.22
C LEU A 705 17.17 -10.22 2.94
N ALA A 706 17.30 -11.00 1.86
CA ALA A 706 17.85 -10.52 0.60
C ALA A 706 16.74 -10.07 -0.37
N TYR A 707 16.71 -8.76 -0.63
CA TYR A 707 15.81 -8.07 -1.55
C TYR A 707 16.58 -7.24 -2.58
#